data_AF-Q2W0J3-F1
#
_entry.id   AF-Q2W0J3-F1
#
_cell.length_a   1.000
_cell.length_b   1.000
_cell.length_c   1.000
_cell.angle_alpha   90.00
_cell.angle_beta   90.00
_cell.angle_gamma   90.00
#
_symmetry.space_group_name_H-M   'P 1'
#
loop_
_entity.id
_entity.type
_entity.pdbx_description
1 polymer ?
#
loop_
_entity_poly.entity_id
_entity_poly.type
_entity_poly.pdbx_seq_one_letter_code
_entity_poly.pdbx_strand_id
1 'polypeptide(L)'
;MTRIGTLGANNAFVNRILDIQTRIQTEQIQVTSGLKAQSYDGIAAGTNTVINFQNEQAIAQRFIDNNDVWNTKLEAATTAIASVKKTLTIFRDSLESFRQNNPKNEQNIKGIQNTAFQALQSIQADLGTNVNGQYLFSGGRVSDVPIQLPAGSLSEFQSMYDGSINTFSTTRNADTQAVSLTNVETSAMSFNGANGVITPARADAFKTIYPGSRITVSDSNVSPPNNGDFTIRSKAICDLTGTPLAEGSTTTNVISYGSGPGTILDTATNQLNFAFAPDGTMNMTAATAGSLANLTVGTKFTIGPQLNNGASTTGYEGSFEVVSNKNGVVNFRTNYDTAKDEAVASTDLTFGINGGAMANPATAGTLNFTTTSSAVTGKTTVTLTAATGATIDFSTVSVGDQLSLGGTAGHNGTFTVTNATATSVSFEINPEGARIAQFLPQTGRSDVSMSFKDTNAGATVTRNNTNFGSLTFASTGTLGERITSSNANGFLDDGGNPYPANGTIITMKSTSGVNDGVYKVVANNGNYIEIASASLTTETLSTKTKIDSSSWYKGDTLQLQHRVDIDRTVDVGIYASDPAFEKGIRALALIAQGQFGTAGGLDSHQERIGQALYLVNDSLESPAAGTPPFGTEKAGDVKSVASLLDGTRKTISLKNEKHNQFIGFLSKRVADIAQVDKTEIATKMLSDQTALEGSYQVLAQVKNLSLLNYLK
;
A
#
# COMPACT_ATOMS: atom_id res chain seq x y z
N MET A 1 85.61 63.24 -23.67
CA MET A 1 84.21 63.01 -23.25
C MET A 1 83.72 61.64 -23.73
N THR A 2 84.09 60.54 -23.07
CA THR A 2 83.63 59.17 -23.46
C THR A 2 83.50 58.22 -22.26
N ARG A 3 83.26 58.73 -21.05
CA ARG A 3 83.02 57.89 -19.86
C ARG A 3 81.55 57.45 -19.68
N ILE A 4 80.62 58.05 -20.41
CA ILE A 4 79.19 57.71 -20.33
C ILE A 4 78.84 56.45 -21.16
N GLY A 5 79.60 56.17 -22.24
CA GLY A 5 79.38 54.98 -23.09
C GLY A 5 79.86 53.65 -22.49
N THR A 6 80.91 53.64 -21.66
CA THR A 6 81.49 52.42 -21.07
C THR A 6 80.76 51.91 -19.83
N LEU A 7 80.25 52.81 -18.98
CA LEU A 7 79.40 52.42 -17.86
C LEU A 7 78.02 51.94 -18.34
N GLY A 8 77.44 52.62 -19.33
CA GLY A 8 76.20 52.20 -19.98
C GLY A 8 76.31 50.83 -20.63
N ALA A 9 77.40 50.55 -21.36
CA ALA A 9 77.66 49.25 -21.97
C ALA A 9 77.93 48.13 -20.92
N ASN A 10 78.69 48.42 -19.86
CA ASN A 10 78.93 47.43 -18.80
C ASN A 10 77.65 47.07 -18.03
N ASN A 11 76.84 48.08 -17.67
CA ASN A 11 75.52 47.85 -17.08
C ASN A 11 74.60 47.09 -18.05
N ALA A 12 74.66 47.37 -19.36
CA ALA A 12 73.90 46.61 -20.36
C ALA A 12 74.33 45.14 -20.46
N PHE A 13 75.63 44.83 -20.38
CA PHE A 13 76.12 43.44 -20.37
C PHE A 13 75.77 42.70 -19.07
N VAL A 14 75.91 43.36 -17.92
CA VAL A 14 75.52 42.78 -16.62
C VAL A 14 74.02 42.51 -16.58
N ASN A 15 73.20 43.46 -17.03
CA ASN A 15 71.75 43.27 -17.14
C ASN A 15 71.42 42.09 -18.06
N ARG A 16 72.11 41.96 -19.21
CA ARG A 16 71.88 40.85 -20.15
C ARG A 16 72.32 39.50 -19.60
N ILE A 17 73.40 39.43 -18.81
CA ILE A 17 73.82 38.21 -18.12
C ILE A 17 72.82 37.82 -17.04
N LEU A 18 72.35 38.78 -16.24
CA LEU A 18 71.30 38.57 -15.24
C LEU A 18 70.01 38.09 -15.90
N ASP A 19 69.61 38.68 -17.02
CA ASP A 19 68.44 38.25 -17.80
C ASP A 19 68.57 36.81 -18.29
N ILE A 20 69.73 36.41 -18.84
CA ILE A 20 69.98 35.03 -19.28
C ILE A 20 69.96 34.07 -18.09
N GLN A 21 70.54 34.44 -16.94
CA GLN A 21 70.48 33.63 -15.72
C GLN A 21 69.04 33.45 -15.22
N THR A 22 68.22 34.51 -15.24
CA THR A 22 66.80 34.43 -14.88
C THR A 22 66.02 33.55 -15.86
N ARG A 23 66.32 33.60 -17.16
CA ARG A 23 65.72 32.67 -18.14
C ARG A 23 66.12 31.23 -17.87
N ILE A 24 67.40 30.92 -17.68
CA ILE A 24 67.87 29.56 -17.38
C ILE A 24 67.21 29.02 -16.10
N GLN A 25 67.10 29.84 -15.05
CA GLN A 25 66.40 29.45 -13.82
C GLN A 25 64.91 29.16 -14.09
N THR A 26 64.25 30.00 -14.88
CA THR A 26 62.84 29.80 -15.27
C THR A 26 62.67 28.54 -16.10
N GLU A 27 63.54 28.29 -17.06
CA GLU A 27 63.52 27.10 -17.92
C GLU A 27 63.82 25.83 -17.11
N GLN A 28 64.74 25.86 -16.14
CA GLN A 28 64.94 24.76 -15.19
C GLN A 28 63.67 24.48 -14.37
N ILE A 29 62.98 25.52 -13.90
CA ILE A 29 61.70 25.40 -13.19
C ILE A 29 60.62 24.81 -14.11
N GLN A 30 60.55 25.23 -15.37
CA GLN A 30 59.59 24.70 -16.36
C GLN A 30 59.89 23.24 -16.72
N VAL A 31 61.16 22.85 -16.85
CA VAL A 31 61.58 21.46 -17.11
C VAL A 31 61.22 20.54 -15.95
N THR A 32 61.45 21.00 -14.72
CA THR A 32 61.16 20.23 -13.50
C THR A 32 59.67 20.14 -13.21
N SER A 33 58.93 21.24 -13.31
CA SER A 33 57.48 21.27 -13.06
C SER A 33 56.63 20.74 -14.23
N GLY A 34 57.14 20.80 -15.46
CA GLY A 34 56.39 20.49 -16.68
C GLY A 34 55.32 21.54 -17.05
N LEU A 35 55.27 22.68 -16.35
CA LEU A 35 54.28 23.74 -16.55
C LEU A 35 54.92 25.00 -17.13
N LYS A 36 54.17 25.79 -17.91
CA LYS A 36 54.61 27.06 -18.51
C LYS A 36 54.86 28.13 -17.45
N ALA A 37 54.08 28.12 -16.37
CA ALA A 37 54.21 29.04 -15.25
C ALA A 37 53.78 28.38 -13.94
N GLN A 38 54.36 28.82 -12.83
CA GLN A 38 53.99 28.35 -11.48
C GLN A 38 52.73 29.03 -10.93
N SER A 39 52.40 30.21 -11.44
CA SER A 39 51.19 30.96 -11.11
C SER A 39 50.37 31.23 -12.37
N TYR A 40 49.07 31.46 -12.17
CA TYR A 40 48.14 31.80 -13.26
C TYR A 40 48.54 33.08 -14.00
N ASP A 41 49.21 34.03 -13.32
CA ASP A 41 49.69 35.27 -13.93
C ASP A 41 50.64 35.02 -15.11
N GLY A 42 51.40 33.92 -15.09
CA GLY A 42 52.30 33.54 -16.19
C GLY A 42 51.60 32.85 -17.37
N ILE A 43 50.29 32.62 -17.29
CA ILE A 43 49.42 32.15 -18.40
C ILE A 43 48.19 33.05 -18.54
N ALA A 44 48.35 34.36 -18.37
CA ALA A 44 47.25 35.33 -18.31
C ALA A 44 46.22 35.21 -19.46
N ALA A 45 46.66 34.93 -20.70
CA ALA A 45 45.76 34.76 -21.85
C ALA A 45 44.85 33.52 -21.77
N GLY A 46 45.25 32.48 -21.02
CA GLY A 46 44.52 31.21 -20.90
C GLY A 46 43.97 30.92 -19.50
N THR A 47 44.25 31.78 -18.51
CA THR A 47 43.92 31.57 -17.08
C THR A 47 42.44 31.31 -16.86
N ASN A 48 41.57 32.20 -17.34
CA ASN A 48 40.12 32.06 -17.17
C ASN A 48 39.59 30.76 -17.78
N THR A 49 40.15 30.35 -18.91
CA THR A 49 39.80 29.10 -19.59
C THR A 49 40.24 27.87 -18.80
N VAL A 50 41.47 27.86 -18.26
CA VAL A 50 41.97 26.75 -17.44
C VAL A 50 41.16 26.60 -16.15
N ILE A 51 40.87 27.71 -15.47
CA ILE A 51 40.06 27.71 -14.25
C ILE A 51 38.66 27.17 -14.54
N ASN A 52 38.02 27.61 -15.62
CA ASN A 52 36.70 27.12 -16.01
C ASN A 52 36.72 25.61 -16.31
N PHE A 53 37.72 25.11 -17.04
CA PHE A 53 37.84 23.68 -17.30
C PHE A 53 38.11 22.86 -16.03
N GLN A 54 38.95 23.35 -15.13
CA GLN A 54 39.17 22.69 -13.83
C GLN A 54 37.90 22.66 -12.98
N ASN A 55 37.11 23.74 -13.00
CA ASN A 55 35.81 23.78 -12.32
C ASN A 55 34.82 22.77 -12.93
N GLU A 56 34.73 22.71 -14.26
CA GLU A 56 33.89 21.73 -14.96
C GLU A 56 34.34 20.28 -14.69
N GLN A 57 35.65 20.02 -14.65
CA GLN A 57 36.21 18.73 -14.24
C GLN A 57 35.81 18.38 -12.81
N ALA A 58 35.91 19.32 -11.87
CA ALA A 58 35.53 19.09 -10.49
C ALA A 58 34.03 18.79 -10.34
N ILE A 59 33.18 19.43 -11.14
CA ILE A 59 31.73 19.12 -11.18
C ILE A 59 31.50 17.72 -11.73
N ALA A 60 32.12 17.36 -12.86
CA ALA A 60 32.00 16.03 -13.46
C ALA A 60 32.51 14.93 -12.51
N GLN A 61 33.63 15.16 -11.81
CA GLN A 61 34.17 14.22 -10.83
C GLN A 61 33.21 14.02 -9.66
N ARG A 62 32.59 15.08 -9.13
CA ARG A 62 31.56 14.95 -8.07
C ARG A 62 30.37 14.12 -8.53
N PHE A 63 29.97 14.20 -9.80
CA PHE A 63 28.93 13.32 -10.33
C PHE A 63 29.39 11.87 -10.36
N ILE A 64 30.62 11.58 -10.80
CA ILE A 64 31.19 10.23 -10.79
C ILE A 64 31.20 9.67 -9.35
N ASP A 65 31.73 10.42 -8.39
CA ASP A 65 31.84 9.97 -6.99
C ASP A 65 30.46 9.63 -6.40
N ASN A 66 29.45 10.49 -6.64
CA ASN A 66 28.08 10.25 -6.20
C ASN A 66 27.43 9.05 -6.94
N ASN A 67 27.69 8.92 -8.23
CA ASN A 67 27.20 7.83 -9.06
C ASN A 67 27.79 6.48 -8.62
N ASP A 68 29.05 6.44 -8.22
CA ASP A 68 29.72 5.22 -7.75
C ASP A 68 29.11 4.72 -6.44
N VAL A 69 28.79 5.63 -5.50
CA VAL A 69 28.06 5.29 -4.26
C VAL A 69 26.71 4.65 -4.57
N TRP A 70 25.96 5.22 -5.51
CA TRP A 70 24.68 4.65 -5.93
C TRP A 70 24.85 3.34 -6.70
N ASN A 71 25.89 3.21 -7.53
CA ASN A 71 26.16 1.97 -8.24
C ASN A 71 26.41 0.81 -7.27
N THR A 72 27.17 1.02 -6.18
CA THR A 72 27.36 0.02 -5.12
C THR A 72 26.04 -0.38 -4.46
N LYS A 73 25.17 0.60 -4.14
CA LYS A 73 23.84 0.32 -3.55
C LYS A 73 22.96 -0.49 -4.51
N LEU A 74 22.91 -0.08 -5.78
CA LEU A 74 22.11 -0.75 -6.80
C LEU A 74 22.63 -2.15 -7.11
N GLU A 75 23.94 -2.37 -7.07
CA GLU A 75 24.53 -3.71 -7.20
C GLU A 75 24.11 -4.63 -6.05
N ALA A 76 24.17 -4.15 -4.81
CA ALA A 76 23.68 -4.90 -3.65
C ALA A 76 22.17 -5.21 -3.77
N ALA A 77 21.36 -4.24 -4.24
CA ALA A 77 19.94 -4.46 -4.52
C ALA A 77 19.73 -5.51 -5.63
N THR A 78 20.54 -5.50 -6.71
CA THR A 78 20.46 -6.49 -7.79
C THR A 78 20.71 -7.90 -7.25
N THR A 79 21.73 -8.07 -6.40
CA THR A 79 22.04 -9.35 -5.77
C THR A 79 20.90 -9.82 -4.88
N ALA A 80 20.34 -8.94 -4.04
CA ALA A 80 19.19 -9.27 -3.19
C ALA A 80 17.97 -9.71 -4.02
N ILE A 81 17.64 -9.00 -5.09
CA ILE A 81 16.51 -9.34 -5.99
C ILE A 81 16.76 -10.68 -6.70
N ALA A 82 17.99 -10.95 -7.12
CA ALA A 82 18.35 -12.24 -7.71
C ALA A 82 18.17 -13.40 -6.71
N SER A 83 18.53 -13.18 -5.44
CA SER A 83 18.28 -14.14 -4.35
C SER A 83 16.78 -14.35 -4.10
N VAL A 84 15.98 -13.28 -4.04
CA VAL A 84 14.51 -13.37 -3.91
C VAL A 84 13.90 -14.17 -5.07
N LYS A 85 14.30 -13.88 -6.31
CA LYS A 85 13.86 -14.62 -7.50
C LYS A 85 14.16 -16.10 -7.37
N LYS A 86 15.38 -16.44 -6.93
CA LYS A 86 15.82 -17.83 -6.74
C LYS A 86 15.01 -18.52 -5.65
N THR A 87 14.81 -17.89 -4.51
CA THR A 87 14.00 -18.41 -3.40
C THR A 87 12.58 -18.71 -3.84
N LEU A 88 11.92 -17.77 -4.53
CA LEU A 88 10.56 -17.96 -5.05
C LEU A 88 10.49 -19.06 -6.13
N THR A 89 11.51 -19.17 -6.99
CA THR A 89 11.59 -20.24 -7.99
C THR A 89 11.70 -21.62 -7.33
N ILE A 90 12.58 -21.76 -6.33
CA ILE A 90 12.74 -23.02 -5.58
C ILE A 90 11.45 -23.39 -4.87
N PHE A 91 10.78 -22.42 -4.24
CA PHE A 91 9.51 -22.66 -3.58
C PHE A 91 8.42 -23.08 -4.58
N ARG A 92 8.27 -22.36 -5.70
CA ARG A 92 7.33 -22.72 -6.78
C ARG A 92 7.52 -24.16 -7.23
N ASP A 93 8.76 -24.56 -7.52
CA ASP A 93 9.07 -25.90 -8.00
C ASP A 93 8.78 -26.96 -6.93
N SER A 94 9.08 -26.65 -5.67
CA SER A 94 8.74 -27.51 -4.52
C SER A 94 7.23 -27.67 -4.33
N LEU A 95 6.47 -26.58 -4.45
CA LEU A 95 5.02 -26.58 -4.30
C LEU A 95 4.34 -27.31 -5.46
N GLU A 96 4.87 -27.16 -6.69
CA GLU A 96 4.37 -27.86 -7.86
C GLU A 96 4.64 -29.37 -7.77
N SER A 97 5.83 -29.77 -7.34
CA SER A 97 6.13 -31.17 -7.03
C SER A 97 5.22 -31.72 -5.94
N PHE A 98 5.04 -30.97 -4.85
CA PHE A 98 4.12 -31.33 -3.77
C PHE A 98 2.68 -31.50 -4.27
N ARG A 99 2.21 -30.62 -5.16
CA ARG A 99 0.87 -30.68 -5.76
C ARG A 99 0.68 -31.97 -6.55
N GLN A 100 1.61 -32.29 -7.45
CA GLN A 100 1.49 -33.39 -8.41
C GLN A 100 1.84 -34.77 -7.82
N ASN A 101 2.91 -34.86 -7.03
CA ASN A 101 3.59 -36.13 -6.76
C ASN A 101 3.51 -36.59 -5.31
N ASN A 102 3.26 -35.70 -4.36
CA ASN A 102 3.30 -36.05 -2.93
C ASN A 102 1.92 -36.41 -2.37
N PRO A 103 1.79 -37.51 -1.61
CA PRO A 103 0.59 -37.76 -0.82
C PRO A 103 0.43 -36.65 0.23
N LYS A 104 -0.80 -36.18 0.42
CA LYS A 104 -1.15 -35.08 1.34
C LYS A 104 -1.24 -35.55 2.80
N ASN A 105 -0.24 -36.33 3.22
CA ASN A 105 -0.11 -36.81 4.58
C ASN A 105 0.61 -35.77 5.46
N GLU A 106 0.59 -35.99 6.76
CA GLU A 106 1.14 -35.07 7.76
C GLU A 106 2.60 -34.68 7.49
N GLN A 107 3.46 -35.66 7.19
CA GLN A 107 4.88 -35.43 6.98
C GLN A 107 5.13 -34.48 5.78
N ASN A 108 4.47 -34.74 4.65
CA ASN A 108 4.66 -33.93 3.45
C ASN A 108 4.04 -32.54 3.59
N ILE A 109 2.90 -32.42 4.27
CA ILE A 109 2.28 -31.12 4.56
C ILE A 109 3.20 -30.30 5.46
N LYS A 110 3.66 -30.84 6.58
CA LYS A 110 4.60 -30.14 7.47
C LYS A 110 5.88 -29.77 6.71
N GLY A 111 6.36 -30.64 5.83
CA GLY A 111 7.51 -30.38 4.96
C GLY A 111 7.33 -29.14 4.08
N ILE A 112 6.25 -29.06 3.29
CA ILE A 112 6.03 -27.92 2.40
C ILE A 112 5.74 -26.62 3.16
N GLN A 113 5.06 -26.69 4.30
CA GLN A 113 4.83 -25.53 5.17
C GLN A 113 6.14 -25.00 5.77
N ASN A 114 7.05 -25.89 6.17
CA ASN A 114 8.38 -25.51 6.63
C ASN A 114 9.21 -24.88 5.51
N THR A 115 9.18 -25.43 4.29
CA THR A 115 9.81 -24.82 3.12
C THR A 115 9.27 -23.41 2.85
N ALA A 116 7.95 -23.23 2.95
CA ALA A 116 7.32 -21.92 2.76
C ALA A 116 7.80 -20.90 3.81
N PHE A 117 7.84 -21.29 5.08
CA PHE A 117 8.29 -20.40 6.15
C PHE A 117 9.79 -20.07 6.07
N GLN A 118 10.64 -21.03 5.72
CA GLN A 118 12.07 -20.77 5.49
C GLN A 118 12.32 -19.82 4.31
N ALA A 119 11.51 -19.93 3.26
CA ALA A 119 11.54 -19.00 2.15
C ALA A 119 11.07 -17.58 2.55
N LEU A 120 10.06 -17.45 3.43
CA LEU A 120 9.71 -16.14 4.02
C LEU A 120 10.88 -15.52 4.77
N GLN A 121 11.59 -16.29 5.60
CA GLN A 121 12.75 -15.81 6.35
C GLN A 121 13.90 -15.40 5.43
N SER A 122 14.10 -16.14 4.34
CA SER A 122 15.13 -15.82 3.33
C SER A 122 14.79 -14.53 2.59
N ILE A 123 13.53 -14.32 2.18
CA ILE A 123 13.08 -13.07 1.56
C ILE A 123 13.19 -11.89 2.53
N GLN A 124 12.84 -12.07 3.81
CA GLN A 124 13.05 -11.04 4.83
C GLN A 124 14.53 -10.65 4.94
N ALA A 125 15.44 -11.63 4.92
CA ALA A 125 16.88 -11.37 4.99
C ALA A 125 17.41 -10.65 3.74
N ASP A 126 17.02 -11.10 2.54
CA ASP A 126 17.43 -10.51 1.26
C ASP A 126 16.94 -9.06 1.14
N LEU A 127 15.65 -8.82 1.42
CA LEU A 127 15.07 -7.47 1.39
C LEU A 127 15.48 -6.64 2.62
N GLY A 128 16.11 -7.25 3.62
CA GLY A 128 16.78 -6.61 4.74
C GLY A 128 18.22 -6.14 4.43
N THR A 129 18.65 -6.17 3.17
CA THR A 129 20.00 -5.72 2.78
C THR A 129 20.24 -4.26 3.19
N ASN A 130 21.35 -4.06 3.90
CA ASN A 130 21.78 -2.77 4.44
C ASN A 130 23.15 -2.37 3.87
N VAL A 131 23.28 -1.13 3.39
CA VAL A 131 24.54 -0.57 2.91
C VAL A 131 24.81 0.73 3.67
N ASN A 132 25.90 0.79 4.43
CA ASN A 132 26.31 1.95 5.23
C ASN A 132 25.23 2.46 6.21
N GLY A 133 24.52 1.54 6.87
CA GLY A 133 23.46 1.88 7.84
C GLY A 133 22.12 2.24 7.19
N GLN A 134 21.99 2.11 5.87
CA GLN A 134 20.76 2.40 5.12
C GLN A 134 20.20 1.13 4.48
N TYR A 135 18.95 0.79 4.80
CA TYR A 135 18.22 -0.31 4.17
C TYR A 135 17.77 0.07 2.76
N LEU A 136 18.03 -0.81 1.79
CA LEU A 136 17.79 -0.51 0.38
C LEU A 136 16.31 -0.57 -0.02
N PHE A 137 15.48 -1.33 0.72
CA PHE A 137 14.09 -1.64 0.37
C PHE A 137 13.05 -0.95 1.28
N SER A 138 13.46 0.04 2.05
CA SER A 138 12.64 0.75 3.06
C SER A 138 11.98 2.04 2.53
N GLY A 139 12.26 2.44 1.29
CA GLY A 139 11.85 3.73 0.76
C GLY A 139 12.62 4.89 1.42
N GLY A 140 11.91 5.91 1.89
CA GLY A 140 12.44 7.03 2.65
C GLY A 140 12.87 6.69 4.08
N ARG A 141 12.34 5.59 4.65
CA ARG A 141 12.65 5.11 6.01
C ARG A 141 13.93 4.28 6.07
N VAL A 142 15.02 4.82 5.54
CA VAL A 142 16.30 4.11 5.37
C VAL A 142 16.91 3.53 6.66
N SER A 143 16.49 4.01 7.83
CA SER A 143 16.96 3.52 9.13
C SER A 143 16.13 2.36 9.70
N ASP A 144 14.96 2.06 9.13
CA ASP A 144 14.06 1.02 9.60
C ASP A 144 14.20 -0.26 8.77
N VAL A 145 14.14 -1.42 9.43
CA VAL A 145 14.14 -2.72 8.75
C VAL A 145 12.92 -2.79 7.82
N PRO A 146 13.08 -3.02 6.50
CA PRO A 146 11.95 -2.97 5.55
C PRO A 146 10.84 -3.98 5.84
N ILE A 147 11.21 -5.20 6.22
CA ILE A 147 10.31 -6.31 6.50
C ILE A 147 10.54 -6.78 7.93
N GLN A 148 9.46 -6.87 8.69
CA GLN A 148 9.43 -7.52 9.99
C GLN A 148 8.30 -8.54 10.01
N LEU A 149 8.65 -9.82 9.85
CA LEU A 149 7.72 -10.92 10.02
C LEU A 149 7.28 -11.01 11.48
N PRO A 150 6.00 -11.35 11.73
CA PRO A 150 5.44 -11.38 13.07
C PRO A 150 5.88 -12.60 13.91
N ALA A 151 6.57 -13.58 13.31
CA ALA A 151 6.96 -14.84 13.96
C ALA A 151 8.40 -15.25 13.63
N GLY A 152 9.09 -15.87 14.59
CA GLY A 152 10.46 -16.38 14.43
C GLY A 152 10.53 -17.85 14.03
N SER A 153 9.46 -18.62 14.24
CA SER A 153 9.34 -20.03 13.84
C SER A 153 8.00 -20.34 13.16
N LEU A 154 7.94 -21.45 12.42
CA LEU A 154 6.69 -21.94 11.83
C LEU A 154 5.61 -22.18 12.89
N SER A 155 5.98 -22.71 14.06
CA SER A 155 5.03 -22.97 15.14
C SER A 155 4.42 -21.68 15.70
N GLU A 156 5.24 -20.63 15.89
CA GLU A 156 4.75 -19.31 16.29
C GLU A 156 3.86 -18.71 15.21
N PHE A 157 4.28 -18.81 13.95
CA PHE A 157 3.50 -18.32 12.81
C PHE A 157 2.12 -18.99 12.75
N GLN A 158 2.06 -20.31 12.92
CA GLN A 158 0.80 -21.07 12.93
C GLN A 158 -0.05 -20.83 14.18
N SER A 159 0.54 -20.38 15.29
CA SER A 159 -0.22 -19.93 16.46
C SER A 159 -0.87 -18.57 16.24
N MET A 160 -0.25 -17.71 15.42
CA MET A 160 -0.80 -16.41 15.04
C MET A 160 -1.79 -16.52 13.88
N TYR A 161 -1.52 -17.45 12.96
CA TYR A 161 -2.30 -17.73 11.76
C TYR A 161 -2.66 -19.22 11.72
N ASP A 162 -3.73 -19.56 12.42
CA ASP A 162 -4.24 -20.93 12.49
C ASP A 162 -4.90 -21.40 11.18
N GLY A 163 -5.08 -20.49 10.21
CA GLY A 163 -5.64 -20.78 8.90
C GLY A 163 -7.15 -20.99 8.89
N SER A 164 -7.82 -20.80 10.03
CA SER A 164 -9.28 -20.90 10.18
C SER A 164 -9.81 -19.63 10.84
N ILE A 165 -9.62 -19.42 12.15
CA ILE A 165 -10.09 -18.24 12.90
C ILE A 165 -9.21 -17.03 12.62
N ASN A 166 -7.90 -17.23 12.67
CA ASN A 166 -6.90 -16.22 12.36
C ASN A 166 -6.17 -16.63 11.08
N THR A 167 -6.36 -15.86 10.03
CA THR A 167 -5.81 -16.17 8.70
C THR A 167 -4.83 -15.10 8.27
N PHE A 168 -3.76 -15.52 7.59
CA PHE A 168 -2.97 -14.56 6.83
C PHE A 168 -3.84 -13.97 5.71
N SER A 169 -3.73 -12.67 5.44
CA SER A 169 -4.67 -12.03 4.53
C SER A 169 -4.47 -12.52 3.10
N THR A 170 -5.57 -12.53 2.35
CA THR A 170 -5.60 -12.96 0.96
C THR A 170 -5.45 -11.80 -0.01
N THR A 171 -5.34 -10.55 0.46
CA THR A 171 -5.27 -9.36 -0.40
C THR A 171 -4.10 -8.47 -0.02
N ARG A 172 -3.46 -7.89 -1.04
CA ARG A 172 -2.37 -6.92 -0.85
C ARG A 172 -2.75 -5.76 0.07
N ASN A 173 -3.97 -5.26 -0.09
CA ASN A 173 -4.44 -4.09 0.65
C ASN A 173 -4.55 -4.38 2.15
N ALA A 174 -5.00 -5.57 2.55
CA ALA A 174 -5.01 -5.99 3.95
C ALA A 174 -3.58 -6.26 4.48
N ASP A 175 -2.70 -6.86 3.67
CA ASP A 175 -1.33 -7.21 4.08
C ASP A 175 -0.41 -5.99 4.28
N THR A 176 -0.55 -4.98 3.43
CA THR A 176 0.32 -3.78 3.42
C THR A 176 -0.25 -2.62 4.23
N GLN A 177 -1.39 -2.84 4.87
CA GLN A 177 -2.08 -1.82 5.63
C GLN A 177 -1.51 -1.67 7.05
N ALA A 178 -1.24 -0.42 7.42
CA ALA A 178 -1.12 0.01 8.81
C ALA A 178 -2.26 0.97 9.12
N VAL A 179 -3.04 0.66 10.14
CA VAL A 179 -4.11 1.50 10.68
C VAL A 179 -3.90 1.60 12.17
N SER A 180 -3.99 2.80 12.72
CA SER A 180 -4.15 3.01 14.15
C SER A 180 -5.32 3.95 14.29
N LEU A 181 -6.45 3.42 14.77
CA LEU A 181 -7.62 4.22 15.07
C LEU A 181 -7.55 4.62 16.54
N THR A 182 -7.33 5.92 16.76
CA THR A 182 -7.28 6.52 18.08
C THR A 182 -8.68 6.70 18.67
N ASN A 183 -8.77 6.89 20.00
CA ASN A 183 -10.05 7.19 20.69
C ASN A 183 -10.81 8.39 20.09
N VAL A 184 -10.10 9.32 19.43
CA VAL A 184 -10.71 10.48 18.78
C VAL A 184 -11.47 10.04 17.51
N GLU A 185 -10.90 9.11 16.75
CA GLU A 185 -11.46 8.55 15.51
C GLU A 185 -12.50 7.44 15.76
N THR A 186 -12.41 6.76 16.91
CA THR A 186 -13.31 5.67 17.34
C THR A 186 -14.34 6.09 18.38
N SER A 187 -14.47 7.39 18.67
CA SER A 187 -15.24 7.95 19.78
C SER A 187 -16.69 7.42 19.84
N ALA A 188 -16.93 6.39 20.68
CA ALA A 188 -18.14 5.55 20.76
C ALA A 188 -18.25 4.38 19.76
N MET A 189 -17.22 3.56 19.69
CA MET A 189 -17.27 2.27 19.02
C MET A 189 -18.17 1.28 19.76
N SER A 190 -19.04 0.56 19.05
CA SER A 190 -19.86 -0.51 19.61
C SER A 190 -19.33 -1.87 19.18
N PHE A 191 -19.30 -2.82 20.11
CA PHE A 191 -19.08 -4.24 19.87
C PHE A 191 -20.42 -4.95 20.04
N ASN A 192 -20.88 -5.65 19.01
CA ASN A 192 -22.11 -6.41 19.06
C ASN A 192 -21.78 -7.90 19.06
N GLY A 193 -21.86 -8.52 20.25
CA GLY A 193 -21.64 -9.95 20.41
C GLY A 193 -22.65 -10.80 19.63
N ALA A 194 -23.91 -10.36 19.54
CA ALA A 194 -24.99 -11.09 18.85
C ALA A 194 -24.70 -11.30 17.35
N ASN A 195 -24.06 -10.32 16.71
CA ASN A 195 -23.76 -10.35 15.29
C ASN A 195 -22.26 -10.52 14.97
N GLY A 196 -21.40 -10.50 16.00
CA GLY A 196 -19.94 -10.51 15.86
C GLY A 196 -19.42 -9.35 15.00
N VAL A 197 -19.96 -8.15 15.20
CA VAL A 197 -19.61 -6.94 14.44
C VAL A 197 -19.10 -5.86 15.38
N ILE A 198 -18.02 -5.20 14.96
CA ILE A 198 -17.52 -3.97 15.56
C ILE A 198 -18.03 -2.83 14.69
N THR A 199 -18.66 -1.81 15.25
CA THR A 199 -19.17 -0.64 14.51
C THR A 199 -18.51 0.62 15.06
N PRO A 200 -17.81 1.42 14.25
CA PRO A 200 -17.21 2.66 14.69
C PRO A 200 -18.26 3.79 14.74
N ALA A 201 -18.03 4.81 15.56
CA ALA A 201 -18.90 5.98 15.59
C ALA A 201 -18.78 6.84 14.32
N ARG A 202 -17.55 7.02 13.80
CA ARG A 202 -17.30 7.71 12.53
C ARG A 202 -17.56 6.73 11.37
N ALA A 203 -18.55 7.05 10.54
CA ALA A 203 -19.11 6.11 9.57
C ALA A 203 -18.10 5.50 8.59
N ASP A 204 -17.04 6.23 8.25
CA ASP A 204 -15.97 5.84 7.34
C ASP A 204 -14.66 5.49 8.05
N ALA A 205 -14.64 5.34 9.39
CA ALA A 205 -13.44 4.94 10.13
C ALA A 205 -12.88 3.59 9.68
N PHE A 206 -13.75 2.67 9.27
CA PHE A 206 -13.34 1.37 8.74
C PHE A 206 -13.18 1.35 7.22
N LYS A 207 -13.34 2.47 6.51
CA LYS A 207 -13.17 2.53 5.05
C LYS A 207 -11.83 1.95 4.59
N THR A 208 -10.77 2.18 5.36
CA THR A 208 -9.45 1.66 5.03
C THR A 208 -9.33 0.20 5.45
N ILE A 209 -9.92 -0.27 6.54
CA ILE A 209 -9.76 -1.66 7.00
C ILE A 209 -10.34 -2.64 5.98
N TYR A 210 -9.56 -3.58 5.47
CA TYR A 210 -10.00 -4.55 4.44
C TYR A 210 -10.35 -5.92 5.04
N PRO A 211 -11.25 -6.71 4.40
CA PRO A 211 -11.38 -8.13 4.73
C PRO A 211 -10.04 -8.86 4.63
N GLY A 212 -9.79 -9.75 5.58
CA GLY A 212 -8.51 -10.43 5.80
C GLY A 212 -7.54 -9.65 6.71
N SER A 213 -7.75 -8.34 6.94
CA SER A 213 -6.90 -7.58 7.87
C SER A 213 -7.00 -8.15 9.28
N ARG A 214 -5.84 -8.27 9.94
CA ARG A 214 -5.76 -8.58 11.36
C ARG A 214 -5.73 -7.28 12.14
N ILE A 215 -6.62 -7.16 13.11
CA ILE A 215 -6.69 -6.02 14.02
C ILE A 215 -6.40 -6.48 15.45
N THR A 216 -5.81 -5.60 16.23
CA THR A 216 -5.62 -5.74 17.66
C THR A 216 -6.53 -4.73 18.35
N VAL A 217 -7.44 -5.23 19.17
CA VAL A 217 -8.29 -4.43 20.03
C VAL A 217 -7.60 -4.32 21.39
N SER A 218 -7.45 -3.10 21.89
CA SER A 218 -6.87 -2.84 23.22
C SER A 218 -7.68 -1.81 23.99
N ASP A 219 -7.48 -1.74 25.32
CA ASP A 219 -8.13 -0.80 26.23
C ASP A 219 -9.68 -0.90 26.33
N SER A 220 -10.26 -2.02 25.86
CA SER A 220 -11.66 -2.39 26.15
C SER A 220 -11.82 -2.74 27.63
N ASN A 221 -12.83 -2.16 28.29
CA ASN A 221 -13.07 -2.36 29.73
C ASN A 221 -14.37 -3.12 30.04
N VAL A 222 -15.05 -3.67 29.03
CA VAL A 222 -16.20 -4.57 29.23
C VAL A 222 -15.74 -5.88 29.91
N SER A 223 -16.66 -6.64 30.51
CA SER A 223 -16.36 -7.92 31.16
C SER A 223 -17.15 -9.07 30.51
N PRO A 224 -16.48 -10.09 29.93
CA PRO A 224 -15.03 -10.15 29.67
C PRO A 224 -14.61 -9.15 28.57
N PRO A 225 -13.39 -8.58 28.63
CA PRO A 225 -12.97 -7.53 27.70
C PRO A 225 -12.74 -8.07 26.30
N ASN A 226 -13.04 -7.24 25.30
CA ASN A 226 -12.76 -7.51 23.88
C ASN A 226 -11.29 -7.31 23.50
N ASN A 227 -10.34 -7.38 24.44
CA ASN A 227 -8.93 -7.16 24.15
C ASN A 227 -8.31 -8.40 23.51
N GLY A 228 -7.61 -8.22 22.39
CA GLY A 228 -6.98 -9.31 21.66
C GLY A 228 -6.95 -9.07 20.16
N ASP A 229 -6.52 -10.10 19.44
CA ASP A 229 -6.37 -10.06 18.00
C ASP A 229 -7.57 -10.71 17.30
N PHE A 230 -8.07 -10.04 16.26
CA PHE A 230 -9.20 -10.49 15.45
C PHE A 230 -8.86 -10.38 13.97
N THR A 231 -9.38 -11.32 13.18
CA THR A 231 -9.34 -11.22 11.72
C THR A 231 -10.68 -10.69 11.21
N ILE A 232 -10.65 -9.65 10.39
CA ILE A 232 -11.86 -9.13 9.73
C ILE A 232 -12.27 -10.08 8.62
N ARG A 233 -13.45 -10.69 8.74
CA ARG A 233 -13.97 -11.65 7.75
C ARG A 233 -14.62 -10.98 6.57
N SER A 234 -15.39 -9.94 6.85
CA SER A 234 -16.09 -9.16 5.85
C SER A 234 -16.46 -7.80 6.42
N LYS A 235 -16.92 -6.93 5.53
CA LYS A 235 -17.62 -5.72 5.93
C LYS A 235 -19.03 -6.05 6.37
N ALA A 236 -19.49 -5.38 7.41
CA ALA A 236 -20.87 -5.40 7.83
C ALA A 236 -21.52 -4.09 7.39
N ILE A 237 -22.31 -4.16 6.32
CA ILE A 237 -23.16 -3.04 5.91
C ILE A 237 -24.16 -2.82 7.05
N CYS A 238 -24.29 -1.59 7.53
CA CYS A 238 -25.22 -1.23 8.57
C CYS A 238 -26.33 -0.31 8.05
N ASP A 239 -27.46 -0.32 8.75
CA ASP A 239 -28.50 0.68 8.63
C ASP A 239 -28.09 2.01 9.31
N LEU A 240 -28.96 3.02 9.24
CA LEU A 240 -28.77 4.32 9.89
C LEU A 240 -28.58 4.26 11.41
N THR A 241 -29.00 3.19 12.07
CA THR A 241 -28.83 2.99 13.52
C THR A 241 -27.49 2.37 13.89
N GLY A 242 -26.70 1.93 12.89
CA GLY A 242 -25.46 1.18 13.08
C GLY A 242 -25.69 -0.32 13.28
N THR A 243 -26.93 -0.79 13.09
CA THR A 243 -27.25 -2.23 13.14
C THR A 243 -26.87 -2.88 11.81
N PRO A 244 -26.09 -3.98 11.80
CA PRO A 244 -25.77 -4.71 10.59
C PRO A 244 -27.04 -5.18 9.87
N LEU A 245 -27.09 -4.99 8.56
CA LEU A 245 -28.19 -5.49 7.73
C LEU A 245 -28.28 -7.02 7.81
N ALA A 246 -29.51 -7.53 7.74
CA ALA A 246 -29.82 -8.95 7.75
C ALA A 246 -30.60 -9.36 6.49
N GLU A 247 -30.60 -10.67 6.19
CA GLU A 247 -31.47 -11.21 5.14
C GLU A 247 -32.93 -10.96 5.48
N GLY A 248 -33.73 -10.66 4.46
CA GLY A 248 -35.14 -10.34 4.66
C GLY A 248 -35.74 -9.64 3.46
N SER A 249 -36.91 -9.04 3.66
CA SER A 249 -37.61 -8.32 2.61
C SER A 249 -38.43 -7.16 3.16
N THR A 250 -38.75 -6.22 2.27
CA THR A 250 -39.50 -5.00 2.58
C THR A 250 -40.39 -4.63 1.41
N THR A 251 -41.52 -4.01 1.71
CA THR A 251 -42.49 -3.53 0.72
C THR A 251 -42.70 -2.02 0.79
N THR A 252 -41.96 -1.32 1.65
CA THR A 252 -42.19 0.11 1.96
C THR A 252 -40.95 0.97 1.75
N ASN A 253 -39.85 0.41 1.27
CA ASN A 253 -38.64 1.20 0.98
C ASN A 253 -38.65 1.75 -0.44
N VAL A 254 -38.12 2.97 -0.56
CA VAL A 254 -37.87 3.67 -1.82
C VAL A 254 -36.36 3.80 -2.03
N ILE A 255 -35.95 3.85 -3.30
CA ILE A 255 -34.55 4.04 -3.68
C ILE A 255 -34.39 5.39 -4.36
N SER A 256 -33.42 6.19 -3.91
CA SER A 256 -33.03 7.44 -4.56
C SER A 256 -31.63 7.31 -5.14
N TYR A 257 -31.38 7.68 -6.40
CA TYR A 257 -30.10 7.41 -7.06
C TYR A 257 -29.68 8.49 -8.07
N GLY A 258 -28.37 8.66 -8.26
CA GLY A 258 -27.81 9.61 -9.24
C GLY A 258 -27.65 11.04 -8.71
N SER A 259 -27.14 11.95 -9.55
CA SER A 259 -26.79 13.32 -9.15
C SER A 259 -27.94 14.31 -9.19
N GLY A 260 -28.88 14.19 -10.13
CA GLY A 260 -30.22 14.77 -10.02
C GLY A 260 -31.13 13.62 -9.62
N PRO A 261 -31.25 13.31 -8.33
CA PRO A 261 -31.64 11.97 -7.89
C PRO A 261 -33.01 11.57 -8.44
N GLY A 262 -33.02 10.45 -9.18
CA GLY A 262 -34.25 9.77 -9.57
C GLY A 262 -34.75 8.91 -8.41
N THR A 263 -36.05 8.64 -8.37
CA THR A 263 -36.66 7.78 -7.34
C THR A 263 -37.26 6.52 -7.96
N ILE A 264 -36.95 5.36 -7.38
CA ILE A 264 -37.66 4.10 -7.59
C ILE A 264 -38.60 3.93 -6.40
N LEU A 265 -39.90 4.00 -6.68
CA LEU A 265 -40.93 3.85 -5.65
C LEU A 265 -41.09 2.37 -5.26
N ASP A 266 -41.57 2.16 -4.04
CA ASP A 266 -41.98 0.86 -3.50
C ASP A 266 -42.98 0.15 -4.44
N THR A 267 -43.92 0.89 -5.02
CA THR A 267 -44.89 0.33 -5.97
C THR A 267 -44.25 -0.16 -7.27
N ALA A 268 -43.08 0.36 -7.65
CA ALA A 268 -42.36 -0.08 -8.83
C ALA A 268 -41.59 -1.38 -8.58
N THR A 269 -41.08 -1.58 -7.37
CA THR A 269 -40.34 -2.80 -6.98
C THR A 269 -41.28 -3.91 -6.49
N ASN A 270 -42.45 -3.54 -5.94
CA ASN A 270 -43.46 -4.36 -5.25
C ASN A 270 -42.95 -5.04 -3.97
N GLN A 271 -41.70 -5.48 -3.96
CA GLN A 271 -40.95 -5.95 -2.80
C GLN A 271 -39.47 -5.88 -3.14
N LEU A 272 -38.65 -5.47 -2.17
CA LEU A 272 -37.20 -5.65 -2.21
C LEU A 272 -36.83 -6.84 -1.32
N ASN A 273 -35.99 -7.72 -1.83
CA ASN A 273 -35.45 -8.87 -1.10
C ASN A 273 -33.94 -8.72 -0.95
N PHE A 274 -33.45 -8.97 0.25
CA PHE A 274 -32.05 -8.84 0.65
C PHE A 274 -31.50 -10.19 1.06
N ALA A 275 -30.35 -10.55 0.48
CA ALA A 275 -29.63 -11.79 0.78
C ALA A 275 -28.13 -11.51 0.85
N PHE A 276 -27.39 -12.27 1.66
CA PHE A 276 -25.95 -12.12 1.68
C PHE A 276 -25.30 -12.64 0.40
N ALA A 277 -24.21 -11.99 0.00
CA ALA A 277 -23.25 -12.54 -0.94
C ALA A 277 -22.12 -13.27 -0.18
N PRO A 278 -21.37 -14.18 -0.83
CA PRO A 278 -20.27 -14.92 -0.18
C PRO A 278 -19.18 -14.06 0.46
N ASP A 279 -18.96 -12.85 -0.04
CA ASP A 279 -17.96 -11.90 0.47
C ASP A 279 -18.48 -11.03 1.64
N GLY A 280 -19.73 -11.25 2.07
CA GLY A 280 -20.39 -10.50 3.13
C GLY A 280 -21.03 -9.19 2.68
N THR A 281 -20.93 -8.81 1.41
CA THR A 281 -21.76 -7.76 0.83
C THR A 281 -23.22 -8.22 0.72
N MET A 282 -24.11 -7.31 0.33
CA MET A 282 -25.54 -7.60 0.26
C MET A 282 -26.05 -7.55 -1.19
N ASN A 283 -26.85 -8.55 -1.55
CA ASN A 283 -27.60 -8.60 -2.79
C ASN A 283 -29.01 -8.10 -2.53
N MET A 284 -29.46 -7.17 -3.38
CA MET A 284 -30.84 -6.68 -3.44
C MET A 284 -31.47 -7.12 -4.76
N THR A 285 -32.68 -7.66 -4.68
CA THR A 285 -33.52 -7.99 -5.84
C THR A 285 -34.90 -7.40 -5.65
N ALA A 286 -35.62 -7.19 -6.75
CA ALA A 286 -37.00 -6.73 -6.72
C ALA A 286 -37.95 -7.80 -7.27
N ALA A 287 -39.17 -7.87 -6.73
CA ALA A 287 -40.21 -8.76 -7.26
C ALA A 287 -40.60 -8.39 -8.71
N THR A 288 -40.65 -7.10 -9.02
CA THR A 288 -40.85 -6.61 -10.39
C THR A 288 -39.55 -6.62 -11.17
N ALA A 289 -39.41 -7.51 -12.16
CA ALA A 289 -38.23 -7.63 -13.00
C ALA A 289 -37.89 -6.31 -13.73
N GLY A 290 -36.61 -5.96 -13.79
CA GLY A 290 -36.12 -4.76 -14.47
C GLY A 290 -36.29 -3.45 -13.70
N SER A 291 -37.03 -3.43 -12.59
CA SER A 291 -37.25 -2.20 -11.78
C SER A 291 -35.93 -1.60 -11.23
N LEU A 292 -34.89 -2.41 -11.07
CA LEU A 292 -33.56 -1.98 -10.61
C LEU A 292 -32.54 -1.75 -11.75
N ALA A 293 -32.97 -1.71 -13.02
CA ALA A 293 -32.06 -1.63 -14.17
C ALA A 293 -31.20 -0.35 -14.20
N ASN A 294 -31.68 0.74 -13.60
CA ASN A 294 -30.97 2.02 -13.55
C ASN A 294 -29.82 2.06 -12.52
N LEU A 295 -29.74 1.05 -11.65
CA LEU A 295 -28.64 0.92 -10.68
C LEU A 295 -27.45 0.24 -11.35
N THR A 296 -26.63 1.01 -12.08
CA THR A 296 -25.41 0.51 -12.74
C THR A 296 -24.21 0.53 -11.79
N VAL A 297 -23.14 -0.21 -12.12
CA VAL A 297 -21.90 -0.26 -11.32
C VAL A 297 -21.39 1.14 -11.00
N GLY A 298 -21.08 1.42 -9.74
CA GLY A 298 -20.61 2.72 -9.24
C GLY A 298 -21.73 3.74 -8.99
N THR A 299 -22.99 3.42 -9.29
CA THR A 299 -24.12 4.29 -8.94
C THR A 299 -24.24 4.38 -7.42
N LYS A 300 -24.22 5.62 -6.91
CA LYS A 300 -24.54 5.92 -5.52
C LYS A 300 -26.05 6.06 -5.36
N PHE A 301 -26.59 5.49 -4.30
CA PHE A 301 -28.01 5.53 -4.00
C PHE A 301 -28.27 5.58 -2.49
N THR A 302 -29.47 5.99 -2.11
CA THR A 302 -29.98 5.84 -0.74
C THR A 302 -31.20 4.94 -0.74
N ILE A 303 -31.37 4.20 0.34
CA ILE A 303 -32.63 3.51 0.67
C ILE A 303 -33.26 4.32 1.79
N GLY A 304 -34.51 4.73 1.60
CA GLY A 304 -35.31 5.43 2.59
C GLY A 304 -36.68 4.77 2.77
N PRO A 305 -37.44 5.14 3.80
CA PRO A 305 -38.81 4.70 3.94
C PRO A 305 -39.75 5.52 3.04
N GLN A 306 -40.91 4.97 2.69
CA GLN A 306 -41.93 5.65 1.90
C GLN A 306 -42.60 6.81 2.66
N LEU A 307 -42.87 7.90 1.94
CA LEU A 307 -43.20 9.25 2.42
C LEU A 307 -44.59 9.44 3.05
N ASN A 308 -45.42 8.40 3.16
CA ASN A 308 -46.79 8.55 3.66
C ASN A 308 -46.86 8.21 5.15
N ASN A 309 -46.70 9.24 6.00
CA ASN A 309 -47.08 9.23 7.42
C ASN A 309 -46.11 8.51 8.40
N GLY A 310 -45.03 9.21 8.78
CA GLY A 310 -44.26 8.88 9.99
C GLY A 310 -43.57 7.50 9.96
N ALA A 311 -42.97 7.16 8.83
CA ALA A 311 -42.60 5.80 8.51
C ALA A 311 -41.66 5.14 9.54
N SER A 312 -42.02 3.92 9.92
CA SER A 312 -41.15 3.01 10.66
C SER A 312 -39.92 2.69 9.82
N THR A 313 -38.73 2.78 10.41
CA THR A 313 -37.51 2.22 9.82
C THR A 313 -37.73 0.74 9.51
N THR A 314 -37.32 0.31 8.33
CA THR A 314 -37.39 -1.10 7.92
C THR A 314 -36.11 -1.86 8.24
N GLY A 315 -35.06 -1.15 8.67
CA GLY A 315 -33.75 -1.71 8.99
C GLY A 315 -32.85 -1.82 7.75
N TYR A 316 -33.20 -1.16 6.64
CA TYR A 316 -32.43 -1.13 5.40
C TYR A 316 -32.04 0.29 4.97
N GLU A 317 -32.40 1.30 5.75
CA GLU A 317 -32.14 2.69 5.44
C GLU A 317 -30.64 3.00 5.47
N GLY A 318 -30.16 3.79 4.51
CA GLY A 318 -28.76 4.18 4.43
C GLY A 318 -28.33 4.67 3.05
N SER A 319 -27.06 5.02 2.92
CA SER A 319 -26.40 5.37 1.66
C SER A 319 -25.44 4.26 1.21
N PHE A 320 -25.55 3.90 -0.06
CA PHE A 320 -24.90 2.72 -0.63
C PHE A 320 -24.36 3.00 -2.03
N GLU A 321 -23.48 2.11 -2.48
CA GLU A 321 -22.87 2.13 -3.81
C GLU A 321 -23.03 0.77 -4.47
N VAL A 322 -23.44 0.76 -5.73
CA VAL A 322 -23.59 -0.47 -6.52
C VAL A 322 -22.21 -1.04 -6.87
N VAL A 323 -21.95 -2.28 -6.41
CA VAL A 323 -20.76 -3.07 -6.78
C VAL A 323 -20.99 -3.80 -8.09
N SER A 324 -22.16 -4.43 -8.26
CA SER A 324 -22.56 -5.03 -9.53
C SER A 324 -24.07 -5.08 -9.69
N ASN A 325 -24.54 -5.11 -10.93
CA ASN A 325 -25.93 -5.39 -11.25
C ASN A 325 -25.96 -6.42 -12.38
N LYS A 326 -26.28 -7.67 -12.03
CA LYS A 326 -26.33 -8.78 -12.98
C LYS A 326 -27.75 -9.31 -13.00
N ASN A 327 -28.45 -9.08 -14.11
CA ASN A 327 -29.84 -9.53 -14.31
C ASN A 327 -30.81 -9.09 -13.20
N GLY A 328 -30.67 -7.86 -12.69
CA GLY A 328 -31.53 -7.32 -11.63
C GLY A 328 -31.14 -7.74 -10.21
N VAL A 329 -30.06 -8.52 -10.04
CA VAL A 329 -29.41 -8.75 -8.75
C VAL A 329 -28.37 -7.66 -8.53
N VAL A 330 -28.71 -6.70 -7.67
CA VAL A 330 -27.85 -5.57 -7.31
C VAL A 330 -27.02 -5.95 -6.10
N ASN A 331 -25.73 -6.17 -6.28
CA ASN A 331 -24.77 -6.30 -5.19
C ASN A 331 -24.29 -4.90 -4.80
N PHE A 332 -24.31 -4.56 -3.51
CA PHE A 332 -23.99 -3.22 -3.04
C PHE A 332 -23.16 -3.23 -1.74
N ARG A 333 -22.54 -2.08 -1.46
CA ARG A 333 -21.72 -1.80 -0.27
C ARG A 333 -22.04 -0.42 0.30
N THR A 334 -21.55 -0.11 1.50
CA THR A 334 -21.69 1.23 2.10
C THR A 334 -21.03 2.30 1.22
N ASN A 335 -21.72 3.43 1.02
CA ASN A 335 -21.14 4.61 0.37
C ASN A 335 -20.44 5.48 1.41
N TYR A 336 -19.11 5.60 1.33
CA TYR A 336 -18.35 6.42 2.27
C TYR A 336 -18.22 7.89 1.86
N ASP A 337 -18.64 8.27 0.66
CA ASP A 337 -18.45 9.65 0.21
C ASP A 337 -19.37 10.64 0.92
N THR A 338 -20.46 10.17 1.52
CA THR A 338 -21.36 10.95 2.38
C THR A 338 -20.73 11.37 3.70
N ALA A 339 -19.59 10.80 4.09
CA ALA A 339 -18.86 11.16 5.31
C ALA A 339 -17.79 12.25 5.07
N LYS A 340 -17.62 12.71 3.83
CA LYS A 340 -16.63 13.74 3.48
C LYS A 340 -17.24 15.13 3.66
N ASP A 341 -16.44 16.07 4.16
CA ASP A 341 -16.81 17.48 4.09
C ASP A 341 -16.83 17.95 2.62
N GLU A 342 -17.79 18.79 2.29
CA GLU A 342 -18.01 19.29 0.94
C GLU A 342 -18.45 20.75 0.97
N ALA A 343 -17.97 21.57 0.04
CA ALA A 343 -18.46 22.93 -0.18
C ALA A 343 -19.07 23.00 -1.58
N VAL A 344 -20.33 23.41 -1.67
CA VAL A 344 -21.10 23.43 -2.92
C VAL A 344 -21.62 24.84 -3.15
N ALA A 345 -21.53 25.34 -4.39
CA ALA A 345 -22.22 26.55 -4.74
C ALA A 345 -23.74 26.30 -4.63
N SER A 346 -24.44 27.14 -3.89
CA SER A 346 -25.91 27.07 -3.75
C SER A 346 -26.62 26.95 -5.10
N THR A 347 -26.16 27.64 -6.14
CA THR A 347 -26.72 27.53 -7.50
C THR A 347 -26.54 26.16 -8.16
N ASP A 348 -25.57 25.36 -7.73
CA ASP A 348 -25.33 24.01 -8.26
C ASP A 348 -26.10 22.95 -7.46
N LEU A 349 -26.46 23.25 -6.20
CA LEU A 349 -27.27 22.37 -5.36
C LEU A 349 -28.74 22.43 -5.78
N THR A 350 -29.39 21.27 -5.82
CA THR A 350 -30.85 21.16 -5.91
C THR A 350 -31.36 20.40 -4.69
N PHE A 351 -32.48 20.83 -4.12
CA PHE A 351 -33.10 20.12 -3.01
C PHE A 351 -34.63 20.06 -3.14
N GLY A 352 -35.22 19.03 -2.55
CA GLY A 352 -36.66 18.83 -2.43
C GLY A 352 -37.00 18.26 -1.06
N ILE A 353 -38.23 18.49 -0.60
CA ILE A 353 -38.72 17.99 0.70
C ILE A 353 -39.94 17.12 0.46
N ASN A 354 -39.99 15.96 1.12
CA ASN A 354 -41.14 15.06 1.16
C ASN A 354 -41.70 14.70 -0.24
N GLY A 355 -40.80 14.43 -1.21
CA GLY A 355 -41.17 14.09 -2.59
C GLY A 355 -41.57 15.30 -3.46
N GLY A 356 -41.42 16.52 -2.94
CA GLY A 356 -41.59 17.75 -3.71
C GLY A 356 -40.56 17.89 -4.84
N ALA A 357 -40.89 18.69 -5.85
CA ALA A 357 -40.00 18.96 -6.97
C ALA A 357 -38.67 19.57 -6.48
N MET A 358 -37.56 19.05 -6.99
CA MET A 358 -36.24 19.58 -6.65
C MET A 358 -36.01 20.92 -7.33
N ALA A 359 -35.52 21.90 -6.58
CA ALA A 359 -35.21 23.22 -7.08
C ALA A 359 -33.87 23.73 -6.54
N ASN A 360 -33.22 24.60 -7.31
CA ASN A 360 -32.03 25.32 -6.86
C ASN A 360 -32.45 26.40 -5.86
N PRO A 361 -31.69 26.65 -4.78
CA PRO A 361 -31.89 27.83 -3.95
C PRO A 361 -31.71 29.09 -4.81
N ALA A 362 -32.62 30.05 -4.63
CA ALA A 362 -32.68 31.26 -5.47
C ALA A 362 -31.51 32.24 -5.25
N THR A 363 -30.67 32.00 -4.24
CA THR A 363 -29.57 32.90 -3.84
C THR A 363 -28.22 32.34 -4.25
N ALA A 364 -27.29 33.20 -4.68
CA ALA A 364 -25.88 32.87 -4.86
C ALA A 364 -25.10 32.87 -3.53
N GLY A 365 -24.21 31.89 -3.35
CA GLY A 365 -23.41 31.69 -2.13
C GLY A 365 -22.89 30.26 -2.02
N THR A 366 -22.09 29.97 -0.99
CA THR A 366 -21.54 28.61 -0.74
C THR A 366 -22.27 27.96 0.42
N LEU A 367 -22.57 26.67 0.30
CA LEU A 367 -23.10 25.83 1.36
C LEU A 367 -22.06 24.79 1.74
N ASN A 368 -21.88 24.60 3.05
CA ASN A 368 -20.89 23.67 3.58
C ASN A 368 -21.61 22.47 4.19
N PHE A 369 -21.24 21.27 3.75
CA PHE A 369 -21.53 20.01 4.41
C PHE A 369 -20.38 19.72 5.37
N THR A 370 -20.70 19.60 6.66
CA THR A 370 -19.73 19.24 7.69
C THR A 370 -20.18 17.98 8.41
N THR A 371 -19.28 17.01 8.49
CA THR A 371 -19.54 15.71 9.14
C THR A 371 -19.02 15.72 10.57
N THR A 372 -19.87 15.34 11.52
CA THR A 372 -19.53 15.28 12.96
C THR A 372 -19.94 13.94 13.54
N SER A 373 -19.15 13.39 14.47
CA SER A 373 -19.45 12.13 15.17
C SER A 373 -19.75 12.41 16.64
N SER A 374 -20.74 11.71 17.20
CA SER A 374 -21.19 11.90 18.58
C SER A 374 -20.87 10.67 19.43
N ALA A 375 -20.02 10.86 20.45
CA ALA A 375 -19.71 9.81 21.41
C ALA A 375 -20.89 9.45 22.34
N VAL A 376 -21.91 10.31 22.42
CA VAL A 376 -23.10 10.08 23.25
C VAL A 376 -24.10 9.18 22.54
N THR A 377 -24.28 9.40 21.23
CA THR A 377 -25.28 8.67 20.43
C THR A 377 -24.66 7.54 19.61
N GLY A 378 -23.34 7.51 19.41
CA GLY A 378 -22.66 6.54 18.56
C GLY A 378 -22.92 6.75 17.06
N LYS A 379 -23.31 7.98 16.66
CA LYS A 379 -23.75 8.28 15.29
C LYS A 379 -22.90 9.35 14.61
N THR A 380 -22.91 9.32 13.28
CA THR A 380 -22.33 10.36 12.42
C THR A 380 -23.44 11.20 11.80
N THR A 381 -23.33 12.52 11.96
CA THR A 381 -24.28 13.52 11.47
C THR A 381 -23.60 14.43 10.45
N VAL A 382 -24.21 14.55 9.28
CA VAL A 382 -23.87 15.56 8.28
C VAL A 382 -24.76 16.78 8.52
N THR A 383 -24.16 17.96 8.59
CA THR A 383 -24.89 19.23 8.71
C THR A 383 -24.58 20.11 7.51
N LEU A 384 -25.62 20.44 6.75
CA LEU A 384 -25.58 21.45 5.70
C LEU A 384 -25.81 22.81 6.33
N THR A 385 -24.84 23.72 6.20
CA THR A 385 -24.91 25.08 6.74
C THR A 385 -24.67 26.12 5.66
N ALA A 386 -25.47 27.19 5.66
CA ALA A 386 -25.22 28.34 4.80
C ALA A 386 -23.95 29.10 5.25
N ALA A 387 -23.00 29.35 4.34
CA ALA A 387 -21.85 30.19 4.65
C ALA A 387 -22.27 31.63 4.96
N THR A 388 -21.44 32.37 5.70
CA THR A 388 -21.72 33.77 6.04
C THR A 388 -21.99 34.60 4.77
N GLY A 389 -23.23 35.11 4.64
CA GLY A 389 -23.67 35.90 3.48
C GLY A 389 -24.56 35.15 2.48
N ALA A 390 -24.76 33.84 2.61
CA ALA A 390 -25.74 33.09 1.81
C ALA A 390 -27.14 33.13 2.47
N THR A 391 -28.19 33.42 1.70
CA THR A 391 -29.59 33.37 2.15
C THR A 391 -30.27 32.10 1.68
N ILE A 392 -30.18 31.03 2.48
CA ILE A 392 -31.10 29.89 2.42
C ILE A 392 -31.90 29.85 3.71
N ASP A 393 -33.19 29.60 3.59
CA ASP A 393 -34.09 29.43 4.72
C ASP A 393 -34.60 27.98 4.76
N PHE A 394 -34.15 27.23 5.77
CA PHE A 394 -34.64 25.89 6.08
C PHE A 394 -35.76 25.90 7.14
N SER A 395 -36.35 27.06 7.47
CA SER A 395 -37.40 27.19 8.49
C SER A 395 -38.64 26.32 8.26
N THR A 396 -38.90 25.92 7.02
CA THR A 396 -40.02 25.03 6.66
C THR A 396 -39.68 23.54 6.80
N VAL A 397 -38.43 23.20 7.07
CA VAL A 397 -37.95 21.82 7.23
C VAL A 397 -38.07 21.41 8.68
N SER A 398 -38.67 20.24 8.92
CA SER A 398 -38.88 19.66 10.24
C SER A 398 -38.10 18.37 10.43
N VAL A 399 -37.80 18.01 11.67
CA VAL A 399 -37.25 16.69 12.02
C VAL A 399 -38.23 15.60 11.55
N GLY A 400 -37.71 14.58 10.87
CA GLY A 400 -38.48 13.50 10.25
C GLY A 400 -38.84 13.74 8.78
N ASP A 401 -38.67 14.96 8.26
CA ASP A 401 -38.83 15.22 6.82
C ASP A 401 -37.79 14.45 6.00
N GLN A 402 -38.14 14.14 4.75
CA GLN A 402 -37.24 13.52 3.78
C GLN A 402 -36.67 14.61 2.86
N LEU A 403 -35.37 14.89 3.02
CA LEU A 403 -34.60 15.84 2.25
C LEU A 403 -33.93 15.14 1.07
N SER A 404 -34.39 15.44 -0.15
CA SER A 404 -33.72 15.02 -1.39
C SER A 404 -32.68 16.05 -1.79
N LEU A 405 -31.47 15.61 -2.11
CA LEU A 405 -30.30 16.42 -2.47
C LEU A 405 -29.70 15.97 -3.79
N GLY A 406 -29.37 16.94 -4.64
CA GLY A 406 -28.75 16.72 -5.94
C GLY A 406 -27.74 17.80 -6.30
N GLY A 407 -26.82 17.49 -7.22
CA GLY A 407 -25.76 18.41 -7.64
C GLY A 407 -24.51 18.40 -6.75
N THR A 408 -24.40 17.45 -5.82
CA THR A 408 -23.25 17.29 -4.92
C THR A 408 -22.30 16.19 -5.39
N ALA A 409 -21.11 16.11 -4.82
CA ALA A 409 -20.15 15.03 -5.02
C ALA A 409 -20.42 13.84 -4.07
N GLY A 410 -20.78 14.12 -2.82
CA GLY A 410 -20.89 13.12 -1.75
C GLY A 410 -22.31 12.81 -1.28
N HIS A 411 -23.22 13.77 -1.38
CA HIS A 411 -24.47 13.82 -0.59
C HIS A 411 -25.73 13.75 -1.46
N ASN A 412 -25.67 13.14 -2.65
CA ASN A 412 -26.86 12.98 -3.48
C ASN A 412 -27.73 11.83 -2.98
N GLY A 413 -29.04 12.03 -2.99
CA GLY A 413 -30.02 11.05 -2.53
C GLY A 413 -31.08 11.68 -1.64
N THR A 414 -31.88 10.85 -0.99
CA THR A 414 -32.89 11.27 -0.02
C THR A 414 -32.49 10.82 1.38
N PHE A 415 -32.55 11.74 2.34
CA PHE A 415 -32.12 11.56 3.73
C PHE A 415 -33.20 12.02 4.71
N THR A 416 -33.36 11.31 5.82
CA THR A 416 -34.25 11.73 6.91
C THR A 416 -33.59 12.83 7.74
N VAL A 417 -34.28 13.96 7.89
CA VAL A 417 -33.83 15.11 8.67
C VAL A 417 -33.83 14.77 10.16
N THR A 418 -32.69 14.97 10.82
CA THR A 418 -32.51 14.73 12.26
C THR A 418 -32.47 16.02 13.07
N ASN A 419 -32.12 17.14 12.45
CA ASN A 419 -32.19 18.47 13.05
C ASN A 419 -32.37 19.53 11.97
N ALA A 420 -33.08 20.62 12.28
CA ALA A 420 -33.26 21.74 11.37
C ALA A 420 -33.32 23.05 12.15
N THR A 421 -32.68 24.09 11.60
CA THR A 421 -32.79 25.49 12.01
C THR A 421 -33.09 26.34 10.79
N ALA A 422 -33.27 27.65 10.93
CA ALA A 422 -33.45 28.52 9.76
C ALA A 422 -32.26 28.48 8.78
N THR A 423 -31.04 28.18 9.25
CA THR A 423 -29.80 28.27 8.45
C THR A 423 -29.06 26.94 8.30
N SER A 424 -29.58 25.85 8.88
CA SER A 424 -28.96 24.54 8.77
C SER A 424 -29.97 23.40 8.75
N VAL A 425 -29.61 22.31 8.10
CA VAL A 425 -30.33 21.04 8.15
C VAL A 425 -29.31 19.92 8.33
N SER A 426 -29.65 18.94 9.17
CA SER A 426 -28.79 17.81 9.49
C SER A 426 -29.49 16.49 9.19
N PHE A 427 -28.71 15.50 8.80
CA PHE A 427 -29.14 14.11 8.67
C PHE A 427 -28.02 13.17 9.12
N GLU A 428 -28.39 11.94 9.48
CA GLU A 428 -27.45 10.90 9.87
C GLU A 428 -27.06 10.03 8.67
N ILE A 429 -25.87 9.44 8.73
CA ILE A 429 -25.38 8.50 7.73
C ILE A 429 -25.02 7.18 8.39
N ASN A 430 -25.26 6.08 7.69
CA ASN A 430 -24.99 4.75 8.19
C ASN A 430 -23.48 4.48 8.26
N PRO A 431 -22.98 3.88 9.36
CA PRO A 431 -21.60 3.45 9.44
C PRO A 431 -21.38 2.17 8.64
N GLU A 432 -20.12 1.75 8.56
CA GLU A 432 -19.78 0.39 8.18
C GLU A 432 -19.09 -0.33 9.33
N GLY A 433 -19.63 -1.50 9.69
CA GLY A 433 -19.02 -2.37 10.68
C GLY A 433 -17.93 -3.28 10.08
N ALA A 434 -17.06 -3.79 10.96
CA ALA A 434 -16.12 -4.85 10.65
C ALA A 434 -16.60 -6.14 11.31
N ARG A 435 -16.86 -7.17 10.52
CA ARG A 435 -17.32 -8.47 11.01
C ARG A 435 -16.13 -9.33 11.40
N ILE A 436 -16.14 -9.84 12.63
CA ILE A 436 -15.18 -10.83 13.13
C ILE A 436 -15.77 -12.24 13.14
N ALA A 437 -17.11 -12.35 13.24
CA ALA A 437 -17.81 -13.62 13.16
C ALA A 437 -17.55 -14.32 11.81
N GLN A 438 -17.43 -15.63 11.87
CA GLN A 438 -17.26 -16.49 10.70
C GLN A 438 -18.56 -16.66 9.93
N PHE A 439 -19.70 -16.71 10.63
CA PHE A 439 -20.99 -16.81 9.98
C PHE A 439 -21.60 -15.44 9.69
N LEU A 440 -22.17 -15.36 8.48
CA LEU A 440 -23.24 -14.45 8.15
C LEU A 440 -24.55 -15.05 8.71
N PRO A 441 -25.29 -14.35 9.58
CA PRO A 441 -26.52 -14.88 10.16
C PRO A 441 -27.53 -15.25 9.08
N GLN A 442 -28.03 -16.48 9.10
CA GLN A 442 -28.99 -16.99 8.13
C GLN A 442 -29.96 -17.97 8.77
N THR A 443 -31.19 -18.03 8.28
CA THR A 443 -32.24 -18.91 8.82
C THR A 443 -32.87 -19.74 7.72
N GLY A 444 -33.24 -20.98 8.02
CA GLY A 444 -34.04 -21.80 7.11
C GLY A 444 -33.30 -22.33 5.88
N ARG A 445 -31.96 -22.42 5.91
CA ARG A 445 -31.14 -22.88 4.79
C ARG A 445 -31.31 -24.38 4.56
N SER A 446 -31.88 -24.77 3.41
CA SER A 446 -32.12 -26.17 3.04
C SER A 446 -31.19 -26.69 1.94
N ASP A 447 -30.23 -25.89 1.49
CA ASP A 447 -29.31 -26.17 0.38
C ASP A 447 -27.88 -26.49 0.87
N VAL A 448 -27.70 -26.64 2.18
CA VAL A 448 -26.40 -26.87 2.80
C VAL A 448 -26.09 -28.36 2.91
N SER A 449 -24.87 -28.72 2.55
CA SER A 449 -24.26 -30.03 2.78
C SER A 449 -23.11 -29.90 3.78
N MET A 450 -22.99 -30.89 4.67
CA MET A 450 -21.93 -31.00 5.67
C MET A 450 -21.20 -32.32 5.48
N SER A 451 -19.89 -32.25 5.25
CA SER A 451 -19.03 -33.44 5.12
C SER A 451 -18.01 -33.49 6.26
N PHE A 452 -17.74 -34.67 6.80
CA PHE A 452 -16.69 -34.88 7.82
C PHE A 452 -16.20 -36.32 7.84
N LYS A 453 -15.01 -36.55 8.40
CA LYS A 453 -14.47 -37.89 8.58
C LYS A 453 -15.14 -38.57 9.78
N ASP A 454 -15.81 -39.69 9.51
CA ASP A 454 -16.28 -40.60 10.54
C ASP A 454 -15.12 -41.48 11.00
N THR A 455 -14.75 -41.36 12.27
CA THR A 455 -13.66 -42.13 12.87
C THR A 455 -14.00 -43.61 13.05
N ASN A 456 -15.27 -43.95 13.20
CA ASN A 456 -15.73 -45.32 13.38
C ASN A 456 -15.77 -46.07 12.05
N ALA A 457 -16.27 -45.39 11.00
CA ALA A 457 -16.32 -45.97 9.66
C ALA A 457 -14.99 -45.83 8.88
N GLY A 458 -14.09 -44.94 9.33
CA GLY A 458 -12.84 -44.64 8.62
C GLY A 458 -13.04 -43.92 7.30
N ALA A 459 -14.22 -43.34 7.06
CA ALA A 459 -14.64 -42.77 5.77
C ALA A 459 -15.24 -41.37 5.94
N THR A 460 -15.25 -40.59 4.86
CA THR A 460 -15.94 -39.29 4.84
C THR A 460 -17.44 -39.51 4.65
N VAL A 461 -18.24 -38.97 5.56
CA VAL A 461 -19.70 -38.97 5.50
C VAL A 461 -20.17 -37.57 5.08
N THR A 462 -21.26 -37.51 4.31
CA THR A 462 -21.91 -36.24 3.92
C THR A 462 -23.38 -36.28 4.33
N ARG A 463 -23.80 -35.26 5.08
CA ARG A 463 -25.18 -35.06 5.52
C ARG A 463 -25.75 -33.81 4.86
N ASN A 464 -27.05 -33.77 4.65
CA ASN A 464 -27.75 -32.67 3.98
C ASN A 464 -29.13 -32.42 4.59
N ASN A 465 -30.01 -31.72 3.88
CA ASN A 465 -31.35 -31.39 4.36
C ASN A 465 -32.23 -32.60 4.72
N THR A 466 -31.96 -33.79 4.17
CA THR A 466 -32.68 -35.01 4.56
C THR A 466 -32.32 -35.47 5.97
N ASN A 467 -31.14 -35.07 6.47
CA ASN A 467 -30.70 -35.32 7.82
C ASN A 467 -31.11 -34.18 8.77
N PHE A 468 -30.82 -32.94 8.38
CA PHE A 468 -30.95 -31.77 9.26
C PHE A 468 -32.30 -31.04 9.15
N GLY A 469 -33.08 -31.29 8.11
CA GLY A 469 -34.10 -30.34 7.69
C GLY A 469 -33.44 -29.05 7.19
N SER A 470 -33.88 -27.90 7.70
CA SER A 470 -33.25 -26.60 7.44
C SER A 470 -32.24 -26.24 8.54
N LEU A 471 -31.19 -25.51 8.18
CA LEU A 471 -30.17 -25.01 9.09
C LEU A 471 -30.34 -23.51 9.34
N THR A 472 -30.09 -23.11 10.59
CA THR A 472 -29.96 -21.71 11.01
C THR A 472 -28.55 -21.47 11.54
N PHE A 473 -27.90 -20.43 11.04
CA PHE A 473 -26.56 -19.99 11.41
C PHE A 473 -26.67 -18.73 12.27
N ALA A 474 -26.07 -18.78 13.45
CA ALA A 474 -26.01 -17.65 14.37
C ALA A 474 -24.56 -17.36 14.76
N SER A 475 -24.21 -16.08 14.78
CA SER A 475 -22.88 -15.61 15.19
C SER A 475 -22.63 -15.70 16.70
N THR A 476 -23.52 -16.37 17.45
CA THR A 476 -23.41 -16.57 18.90
C THR A 476 -23.78 -17.97 19.34
N GLY A 477 -23.14 -18.40 20.42
CA GLY A 477 -23.40 -19.63 21.15
C GLY A 477 -22.66 -19.60 22.49
N THR A 478 -22.55 -20.75 23.14
CA THR A 478 -21.92 -20.86 24.46
C THR A 478 -20.39 -20.94 24.36
N LEU A 479 -19.87 -21.74 23.42
CA LEU A 479 -18.44 -21.97 23.18
C LEU A 479 -17.95 -21.44 21.83
N GLY A 480 -18.87 -20.98 20.97
CA GLY A 480 -18.56 -20.40 19.67
C GLY A 480 -19.83 -20.13 18.86
N GLU A 481 -19.73 -20.08 17.54
CA GLU A 481 -20.87 -19.78 16.66
C GLU A 481 -21.75 -21.00 16.41
N ARG A 482 -23.06 -20.82 16.34
CA ARG A 482 -24.04 -21.92 16.41
C ARG A 482 -24.67 -22.22 15.06
N ILE A 483 -24.79 -23.52 14.75
CA ILE A 483 -25.61 -24.05 13.67
C ILE A 483 -26.75 -24.87 14.30
N THR A 484 -27.98 -24.44 14.10
CA THR A 484 -29.18 -25.12 14.63
C THR A 484 -29.92 -25.84 13.51
N SER A 485 -30.31 -27.08 13.78
CA SER A 485 -31.08 -27.92 12.87
C SER A 485 -32.58 -27.81 13.19
N SER A 486 -33.44 -27.73 12.17
CA SER A 486 -34.89 -27.78 12.39
C SER A 486 -35.37 -29.21 12.71
N ASN A 487 -34.59 -30.23 12.38
CA ASN A 487 -34.77 -31.57 12.91
C ASN A 487 -34.07 -31.70 14.27
N ALA A 488 -34.81 -32.03 15.33
CA ALA A 488 -34.26 -32.19 16.70
C ALA A 488 -33.15 -33.26 16.78
N ASN A 489 -33.16 -34.25 15.88
CA ASN A 489 -32.12 -35.29 15.83
C ASN A 489 -31.13 -35.06 14.68
N GLY A 490 -31.10 -33.86 14.09
CA GLY A 490 -30.30 -33.57 12.90
C GLY A 490 -28.81 -33.77 13.12
N PHE A 491 -28.30 -33.54 14.34
CA PHE A 491 -26.90 -33.75 14.68
C PHE A 491 -26.67 -34.96 15.58
N LEU A 492 -27.55 -35.96 15.50
CA LEU A 492 -27.37 -37.27 16.12
C LEU A 492 -27.13 -38.34 15.05
N ASP A 493 -26.44 -39.42 15.43
CA ASP A 493 -26.38 -40.67 14.67
C ASP A 493 -27.65 -41.51 14.92
N ASP A 494 -27.76 -42.66 14.25
CA ASP A 494 -28.89 -43.59 14.42
C ASP A 494 -28.98 -44.18 15.84
N GLY A 495 -27.88 -44.12 16.60
CA GLY A 495 -27.82 -44.51 18.01
C GLY A 495 -28.17 -43.40 19.00
N GLY A 496 -28.47 -42.19 18.52
CA GLY A 496 -28.79 -41.03 19.34
C GLY A 496 -27.57 -40.32 19.95
N ASN A 497 -26.35 -40.59 19.46
CA ASN A 497 -25.13 -39.93 19.93
C ASN A 497 -24.80 -38.68 19.10
N PRO A 498 -24.14 -37.66 19.68
CA PRO A 498 -23.68 -36.48 18.94
C PRO A 498 -22.83 -36.84 17.71
N TYR A 499 -23.33 -36.48 16.54
CA TYR A 499 -22.75 -36.79 15.25
C TYR A 499 -22.93 -35.61 14.27
N PRO A 500 -21.90 -34.80 14.03
CA PRO A 500 -20.47 -35.03 14.35
C PRO A 500 -20.13 -34.89 15.84
N ALA A 501 -19.12 -35.62 16.30
CA ALA A 501 -18.62 -35.53 17.67
C ALA A 501 -17.89 -34.20 17.92
N ASN A 502 -17.68 -33.87 19.20
CA ASN A 502 -16.86 -32.71 19.57
C ASN A 502 -15.41 -32.90 19.09
N GLY A 503 -14.81 -31.85 18.51
CA GLY A 503 -13.48 -31.85 17.93
C GLY A 503 -13.43 -32.24 16.46
N THR A 504 -14.54 -32.73 15.88
CA THR A 504 -14.61 -33.06 14.46
C THR A 504 -14.44 -31.82 13.58
N ILE A 505 -13.66 -31.96 12.51
CA ILE A 505 -13.58 -30.97 11.44
C ILE A 505 -14.67 -31.26 10.42
N ILE A 506 -15.51 -30.27 10.17
CA ILE A 506 -16.60 -30.30 9.20
C ILE A 506 -16.28 -29.38 8.02
N THR A 507 -16.69 -29.79 6.83
CA THR A 507 -16.69 -28.95 5.63
C THR A 507 -18.12 -28.67 5.22
N MET A 508 -18.46 -27.40 5.10
CA MET A 508 -19.79 -26.93 4.72
C MET A 508 -19.75 -26.41 3.29
N LYS A 509 -20.75 -26.82 2.49
CA LYS A 509 -20.97 -26.29 1.14
C LYS A 509 -22.43 -26.01 0.89
N SER A 510 -22.71 -24.94 0.16
CA SER A 510 -24.06 -24.53 -0.19
C SER A 510 -24.14 -24.03 -1.63
N THR A 511 -25.37 -23.82 -2.13
CA THR A 511 -25.57 -23.26 -3.47
C THR A 511 -25.25 -21.78 -3.55
N SER A 512 -25.45 -21.06 -2.43
CA SER A 512 -25.17 -19.63 -2.35
C SER A 512 -23.69 -19.29 -2.19
N GLY A 513 -22.88 -20.22 -1.69
CA GLY A 513 -21.52 -19.96 -1.22
C GLY A 513 -21.43 -19.24 0.14
N VAL A 514 -22.55 -18.83 0.74
CA VAL A 514 -22.59 -18.18 2.05
C VAL A 514 -22.46 -19.20 3.17
N ASN A 515 -21.56 -18.94 4.12
CA ASN A 515 -21.15 -19.82 5.23
C ASN A 515 -20.52 -21.15 4.77
N ASP A 516 -20.07 -21.21 3.52
CA ASP A 516 -19.24 -22.30 3.04
C ASP A 516 -17.85 -22.18 3.66
N GLY A 517 -17.28 -23.30 4.10
CA GLY A 517 -15.99 -23.27 4.79
C GLY A 517 -15.68 -24.55 5.56
N VAL A 518 -14.53 -24.53 6.23
CA VAL A 518 -14.09 -25.62 7.11
C VAL A 518 -14.10 -25.13 8.55
N TYR A 519 -14.79 -25.87 9.42
CA TYR A 519 -15.00 -25.49 10.82
C TYR A 519 -14.66 -26.62 11.76
N LYS A 520 -14.21 -26.28 12.97
CA LYS A 520 -14.02 -27.24 14.06
C LYS A 520 -15.24 -27.22 14.96
N VAL A 521 -15.90 -28.36 15.15
CA VAL A 521 -16.99 -28.51 16.12
C VAL A 521 -16.43 -28.46 17.54
N VAL A 522 -17.01 -27.61 18.38
CA VAL A 522 -16.64 -27.44 19.81
C VAL A 522 -17.76 -27.86 20.76
N ALA A 523 -18.99 -27.98 20.26
CA ALA A 523 -20.13 -28.53 21.00
C ALA A 523 -21.13 -29.19 20.03
N ASN A 524 -21.81 -30.23 20.49
CA ASN A 524 -22.97 -30.82 19.83
C ASN A 524 -23.92 -31.37 20.89
N ASN A 525 -25.19 -30.95 20.85
CA ASN A 525 -26.24 -31.43 21.76
C ASN A 525 -27.39 -32.19 21.05
N GLY A 526 -27.23 -32.49 19.76
CA GLY A 526 -28.24 -33.13 18.90
C GLY A 526 -29.09 -32.13 18.12
N ASN A 527 -29.60 -31.08 18.77
CA ASN A 527 -30.40 -30.02 18.14
C ASN A 527 -29.52 -28.99 17.41
N TYR A 528 -28.35 -28.68 17.97
CA TYR A 528 -27.38 -27.74 17.42
C TYR A 528 -25.95 -28.25 17.58
N ILE A 529 -25.08 -27.70 16.74
CA ILE A 529 -23.63 -27.71 16.95
C ILE A 529 -23.10 -26.30 17.12
N GLU A 530 -21.98 -26.16 17.80
CA GLU A 530 -21.21 -24.92 17.82
C GLU A 530 -19.83 -25.16 17.22
N ILE A 531 -19.32 -24.15 16.53
CA ILE A 531 -18.01 -24.17 15.90
C ILE A 531 -17.04 -23.25 16.63
N ALA A 532 -15.75 -23.58 16.60
CA ALA A 532 -14.70 -22.72 17.15
C ALA A 532 -14.69 -21.38 16.42
N SER A 533 -14.73 -20.27 17.16
CA SER A 533 -14.74 -18.91 16.64
C SER A 533 -14.05 -17.94 17.60
N ALA A 534 -13.76 -16.73 17.11
CA ALA A 534 -13.54 -15.60 17.98
C ALA A 534 -14.92 -15.06 18.42
N SER A 535 -15.06 -14.71 19.69
CA SER A 535 -16.30 -14.16 20.25
C SER A 535 -16.09 -12.73 20.73
N LEU A 536 -17.11 -11.90 20.57
CA LEU A 536 -17.17 -10.56 21.16
C LEU A 536 -18.15 -10.55 22.34
N THR A 537 -17.78 -9.83 23.37
CA THR A 537 -18.72 -9.37 24.40
C THR A 537 -19.40 -8.11 23.90
N THR A 538 -20.73 -8.01 24.06
CA THR A 538 -21.46 -6.81 23.67
C THR A 538 -21.05 -5.61 24.54
N GLU A 539 -20.63 -4.52 23.87
CA GLU A 539 -20.22 -3.26 24.46
C GLU A 539 -20.78 -2.12 23.60
N THR A 540 -21.76 -1.35 24.08
CA THR A 540 -22.50 -0.41 23.21
C THR A 540 -21.72 0.87 22.89
N LEU A 541 -20.93 1.40 23.83
CA LEU A 541 -20.17 2.65 23.65
C LEU A 541 -18.80 2.53 24.33
N SER A 542 -17.80 2.08 23.59
CA SER A 542 -16.42 2.17 24.04
C SER A 542 -15.87 3.58 23.91
N THR A 543 -15.31 4.09 24.99
CA THR A 543 -14.69 5.42 25.08
C THR A 543 -13.16 5.38 25.17
N LYS A 544 -12.58 4.18 25.30
CA LYS A 544 -11.13 3.98 25.47
C LYS A 544 -10.52 2.99 24.49
N THR A 545 -11.33 2.21 23.77
CA THR A 545 -10.84 1.15 22.90
C THR A 545 -10.06 1.70 21.71
N LYS A 546 -8.90 1.12 21.48
CA LYS A 546 -8.08 1.34 20.29
C LYS A 546 -8.13 0.13 19.38
N ILE A 547 -8.07 0.40 18.09
CA ILE A 547 -7.92 -0.62 17.06
C ILE A 547 -6.67 -0.33 16.26
N ASP A 548 -5.73 -1.26 16.30
CA ASP A 548 -4.49 -1.19 15.55
C ASP A 548 -4.42 -2.35 14.54
N SER A 549 -3.86 -2.10 13.37
CA SER A 549 -3.43 -3.13 12.43
C SER A 549 -1.98 -2.87 12.07
N SER A 550 -1.16 -3.91 12.08
CA SER A 550 0.25 -3.80 11.71
C SER A 550 0.54 -4.56 10.43
N SER A 551 1.24 -3.91 9.52
CA SER A 551 1.78 -4.57 8.32
C SER A 551 3.15 -5.20 8.63
N TRP A 552 3.49 -6.28 7.92
CA TRP A 552 4.86 -6.81 7.90
C TRP A 552 5.85 -5.84 7.23
N TYR A 553 5.36 -4.91 6.38
CA TYR A 553 6.18 -3.86 5.79
C TYR A 553 6.29 -2.65 6.72
N LYS A 554 7.52 -2.21 7.01
CA LYS A 554 7.77 -1.06 7.91
C LYS A 554 8.33 0.18 7.21
N GLY A 555 8.72 0.04 5.95
CA GLY A 555 9.17 1.15 5.10
C GLY A 555 8.02 2.05 4.62
N ASP A 556 8.33 2.91 3.65
CA ASP A 556 7.34 3.69 2.91
C ASP A 556 7.53 3.56 1.38
N THR A 557 6.59 4.09 0.61
CA THR A 557 6.65 4.05 -0.87
C THR A 557 7.28 5.30 -1.47
N LEU A 558 8.13 6.03 -0.72
CA LEU A 558 8.79 7.22 -1.25
C LEU A 558 9.82 6.82 -2.31
N GLN A 559 9.63 7.28 -3.54
CA GLN A 559 10.53 7.00 -4.64
C GLN A 559 11.78 7.88 -4.52
N LEU A 560 12.92 7.24 -4.24
CA LEU A 560 14.20 7.93 -4.20
C LEU A 560 14.68 8.24 -5.61
N GLN A 561 15.23 9.44 -5.78
CA GLN A 561 15.77 9.94 -7.04
C GLN A 561 17.25 10.25 -6.89
N HIS A 562 18.03 9.90 -7.92
CA HIS A 562 19.45 10.22 -7.98
C HIS A 562 19.77 10.99 -9.26
N ARG A 563 20.46 12.12 -9.11
CA ARG A 563 20.89 12.95 -10.22
C ARG A 563 22.24 12.45 -10.73
N VAL A 564 22.22 11.84 -11.91
CA VAL A 564 23.41 11.20 -12.52
C VAL A 564 24.21 12.14 -13.41
N ASP A 565 23.60 13.26 -13.81
CA ASP A 565 24.20 14.32 -14.62
C ASP A 565 23.44 15.64 -14.41
N ILE A 566 23.94 16.74 -14.96
CA ILE A 566 23.27 18.04 -14.92
C ILE A 566 21.86 18.00 -15.52
N ASP A 567 21.64 17.18 -16.54
CA ASP A 567 20.39 17.07 -17.30
C ASP A 567 19.60 15.79 -17.03
N ARG A 568 20.10 14.92 -16.14
CA ARG A 568 19.55 13.59 -15.96
C ARG A 568 19.44 13.18 -14.50
N THR A 569 18.22 12.81 -14.14
CA THR A 569 17.87 12.14 -12.90
C THR A 569 17.30 10.76 -13.23
N VAL A 570 17.54 9.79 -12.36
CA VAL A 570 16.99 8.45 -12.45
C VAL A 570 16.32 8.08 -11.13
N ASP A 571 15.23 7.33 -11.21
CA ASP A 571 14.59 6.76 -10.03
C ASP A 571 15.37 5.51 -9.58
N VAL A 572 15.64 5.43 -8.29
CA VAL A 572 16.45 4.39 -7.64
C VAL A 572 15.75 3.72 -6.48
N GLY A 573 14.61 4.24 -6.04
CA GLY A 573 13.82 3.67 -4.94
C GLY A 573 13.15 2.36 -5.33
N ILE A 574 13.48 1.28 -4.62
CA ILE A 574 12.76 0.01 -4.63
C ILE A 574 12.24 -0.19 -3.20
N TYR A 575 11.01 -0.67 -3.05
CA TYR A 575 10.39 -0.88 -1.75
C TYR A 575 9.96 -2.33 -1.59
N ALA A 576 10.07 -2.87 -0.38
CA ALA A 576 9.70 -4.26 -0.11
C ALA A 576 8.18 -4.52 -0.25
N SER A 577 7.34 -3.48 -0.22
CA SER A 577 5.91 -3.58 -0.53
C SER A 577 5.59 -3.61 -2.03
N ASP A 578 6.59 -3.71 -2.92
CA ASP A 578 6.37 -3.83 -4.35
C ASP A 578 5.48 -5.05 -4.64
N PRO A 579 4.48 -4.96 -5.55
CA PRO A 579 3.63 -6.10 -5.89
C PRO A 579 4.40 -7.37 -6.25
N ALA A 580 5.61 -7.24 -6.80
CA ALA A 580 6.50 -8.37 -7.06
C ALA A 580 6.79 -9.18 -5.78
N PHE A 581 7.20 -8.53 -4.71
CA PHE A 581 7.61 -9.20 -3.47
C PHE A 581 6.41 -9.56 -2.59
N GLU A 582 5.41 -8.67 -2.54
CA GLU A 582 4.22 -8.86 -1.72
C GLU A 582 3.44 -10.12 -2.15
N LYS A 583 3.21 -10.35 -3.45
CA LYS A 583 2.56 -11.57 -3.94
C LYS A 583 3.32 -12.84 -3.54
N GLY A 584 4.65 -12.80 -3.63
CA GLY A 584 5.52 -13.91 -3.23
C GLY A 584 5.41 -14.21 -1.73
N ILE A 585 5.46 -13.16 -0.89
CA ILE A 585 5.28 -13.26 0.56
C ILE A 585 3.89 -13.80 0.90
N ARG A 586 2.83 -13.25 0.29
CA ARG A 586 1.45 -13.69 0.51
C ARG A 586 1.28 -15.16 0.12
N ALA A 587 1.83 -15.61 -1.00
CA ALA A 587 1.77 -17.00 -1.42
C ALA A 587 2.46 -17.96 -0.42
N LEU A 588 3.65 -17.58 0.07
CA LEU A 588 4.37 -18.38 1.06
C LEU A 588 3.61 -18.45 2.39
N ALA A 589 3.07 -17.31 2.84
CA ALA A 589 2.30 -17.21 4.07
C ALA A 589 1.00 -18.02 4.00
N LEU A 590 0.32 -18.05 2.85
CA LEU A 590 -0.88 -18.87 2.62
C LEU A 590 -0.61 -20.35 2.80
N ILE A 591 0.58 -20.84 2.43
CA ILE A 591 0.97 -22.24 2.62
C ILE A 591 1.44 -22.47 4.06
N ALA A 592 2.22 -21.57 4.65
CA ALA A 592 2.79 -21.73 5.99
C ALA A 592 1.73 -21.78 7.11
N GLN A 593 0.61 -21.05 6.96
CA GLN A 593 -0.43 -20.98 8.00
C GLN A 593 -1.18 -22.30 8.23
N GLY A 594 -1.70 -22.45 9.45
CA GLY A 594 -2.52 -23.56 9.90
C GLY A 594 -1.80 -24.89 10.09
N GLN A 595 -2.05 -25.53 11.24
CA GLN A 595 -1.43 -26.81 11.58
C GLN A 595 -2.17 -27.98 10.92
N PHE A 596 -1.44 -29.01 10.51
CA PHE A 596 -2.03 -30.25 9.98
C PHE A 596 -3.07 -30.83 10.96
N GLY A 597 -4.20 -31.30 10.43
CA GLY A 597 -5.26 -31.93 11.22
C GLY A 597 -6.09 -30.94 12.06
N THR A 598 -5.91 -29.64 11.84
CA THR A 598 -6.80 -28.58 12.37
C THR A 598 -7.71 -28.07 11.27
N ALA A 599 -8.78 -27.36 11.63
CA ALA A 599 -9.70 -26.80 10.63
C ALA A 599 -8.96 -25.93 9.60
N GLY A 600 -7.96 -25.16 10.03
CA GLY A 600 -7.17 -24.29 9.14
C GLY A 600 -5.93 -24.93 8.51
N GLY A 601 -5.71 -26.23 8.74
CA GLY A 601 -4.59 -26.98 8.18
C GLY A 601 -4.65 -27.08 6.65
N LEU A 602 -3.48 -27.21 6.01
CA LEU A 602 -3.38 -27.36 4.55
C LEU A 602 -4.03 -28.65 4.03
N ASP A 603 -4.18 -29.67 4.87
CA ASP A 603 -4.93 -30.90 4.58
C ASP A 603 -6.41 -30.62 4.32
N SER A 604 -6.98 -29.64 5.03
CA SER A 604 -8.38 -29.23 4.89
C SER A 604 -8.59 -28.10 3.89
N HIS A 605 -7.52 -27.42 3.48
CA HIS A 605 -7.53 -26.23 2.60
C HIS A 605 -6.56 -26.39 1.42
N GLN A 606 -6.75 -27.46 0.63
CA GLN A 606 -5.84 -27.80 -0.47
C GLN A 606 -5.94 -26.82 -1.65
N GLU A 607 -7.02 -26.06 -1.76
CA GLU A 607 -7.17 -24.97 -2.72
C GLU A 607 -6.08 -23.90 -2.58
N ARG A 608 -5.54 -23.70 -1.36
CA ARG A 608 -4.42 -22.77 -1.13
C ARG A 608 -3.18 -23.12 -1.93
N ILE A 609 -2.98 -24.39 -2.30
CA ILE A 609 -1.86 -24.82 -3.16
C ILE A 609 -1.98 -24.15 -4.54
N GLY A 610 -3.16 -24.18 -5.15
CA GLY A 610 -3.40 -23.55 -6.45
C GLY A 610 -3.34 -22.03 -6.37
N GLN A 611 -3.90 -21.44 -5.30
CA GLN A 611 -3.88 -20.00 -5.07
C GLN A 611 -2.44 -19.47 -4.88
N ALA A 612 -1.63 -20.15 -4.07
CA ALA A 612 -0.23 -19.80 -3.86
C ALA A 612 0.61 -19.98 -5.13
N LEU A 613 0.39 -21.05 -5.91
CA LEU A 613 1.07 -21.22 -7.20
C LEU A 613 0.76 -20.09 -8.18
N TYR A 614 -0.50 -19.64 -8.25
CA TYR A 614 -0.85 -18.48 -9.06
C TYR A 614 -0.06 -17.24 -8.63
N LEU A 615 -0.08 -16.91 -7.32
CA LEU A 615 0.59 -15.73 -6.77
C LEU A 615 2.11 -15.77 -6.93
N VAL A 616 2.77 -16.92 -6.73
CA VAL A 616 4.23 -17.03 -6.95
C VAL A 616 4.59 -16.89 -8.42
N ASN A 617 3.80 -17.45 -9.33
CA ASN A 617 4.03 -17.26 -10.75
C ASN A 617 3.86 -15.79 -11.14
N ASP A 618 2.82 -15.13 -10.63
CA ASP A 618 2.53 -13.71 -10.90
C ASP A 618 3.58 -12.78 -10.27
N SER A 619 4.13 -13.17 -9.13
CA SER A 619 5.28 -12.54 -8.48
C SER A 619 6.55 -12.64 -9.32
N LEU A 620 6.82 -13.80 -9.92
CA LEU A 620 8.02 -14.03 -10.74
C LEU A 620 7.93 -13.39 -12.13
N GLU A 621 6.77 -13.49 -12.78
CA GLU A 621 6.49 -12.97 -14.13
C GLU A 621 4.98 -12.73 -14.31
N SER A 622 4.58 -11.46 -14.35
CA SER A 622 3.18 -11.02 -14.44
C SER A 622 2.77 -10.76 -15.90
N PRO A 623 1.51 -11.00 -16.30
CA PRO A 623 0.47 -11.68 -15.54
C PRO A 623 0.62 -13.21 -15.58
N ALA A 624 0.37 -13.88 -14.47
CA ALA A 624 0.26 -15.33 -14.44
C ALA A 624 -0.95 -15.82 -15.23
N ALA A 625 -0.81 -17.00 -15.86
CA ALA A 625 -1.91 -17.67 -16.54
C ALA A 625 -2.99 -18.14 -15.56
N GLY A 626 -4.25 -18.00 -15.95
CA GLY A 626 -5.42 -18.41 -15.16
C GLY A 626 -6.20 -17.23 -14.59
N THR A 627 -7.15 -17.55 -13.71
CA THR A 627 -7.95 -16.53 -13.01
C THR A 627 -7.31 -16.21 -11.67
N PRO A 628 -7.06 -14.92 -11.35
CA PRO A 628 -6.59 -14.52 -10.03
C PRO A 628 -7.50 -15.05 -8.91
N PRO A 629 -6.96 -15.67 -7.85
CA PRO A 629 -7.77 -16.29 -6.80
C PRO A 629 -8.50 -15.29 -5.90
N PHE A 630 -8.01 -14.05 -5.80
CA PHE A 630 -8.49 -13.04 -4.84
C PHE A 630 -8.85 -11.71 -5.52
N GLY A 631 -9.29 -11.78 -6.77
CA GLY A 631 -9.55 -10.61 -7.61
C GLY A 631 -8.29 -10.09 -8.31
N THR A 632 -8.43 -8.99 -9.04
CA THR A 632 -7.36 -8.46 -9.89
C THR A 632 -6.13 -8.07 -9.07
N GLU A 633 -4.99 -8.69 -9.38
CA GLU A 633 -3.70 -8.38 -8.76
C GLU A 633 -3.09 -7.09 -9.32
N LYS A 634 -2.35 -6.36 -8.49
CA LYS A 634 -1.64 -5.15 -8.93
C LYS A 634 -0.48 -5.54 -9.84
N ALA A 635 -0.28 -4.83 -10.95
CA ALA A 635 0.84 -5.08 -11.87
C ALA A 635 2.20 -4.92 -11.16
N GLY A 636 3.15 -5.80 -11.49
CA GLY A 636 4.50 -5.82 -10.94
C GLY A 636 4.99 -7.24 -10.67
N ASP A 637 6.23 -7.51 -11.05
CA ASP A 637 6.90 -8.82 -10.93
C ASP A 637 8.42 -8.66 -10.80
N VAL A 638 9.08 -9.70 -10.30
CA VAL A 638 10.52 -9.69 -9.97
C VAL A 638 11.39 -9.51 -11.22
N LYS A 639 10.96 -10.03 -12.38
CA LYS A 639 11.69 -9.86 -13.65
C LYS A 639 11.69 -8.40 -14.10
N SER A 640 10.56 -7.72 -13.99
CA SER A 640 10.39 -6.30 -14.30
C SER A 640 11.19 -5.41 -13.36
N VAL A 641 11.17 -5.69 -12.05
CA VAL A 641 11.98 -4.95 -11.05
C VAL A 641 13.49 -5.13 -11.33
N ALA A 642 13.94 -6.35 -11.61
CA ALA A 642 15.33 -6.62 -11.97
C ALA A 642 15.75 -5.88 -13.25
N SER A 643 14.90 -5.89 -14.29
CA SER A 643 15.18 -5.18 -15.55
C SER A 643 15.26 -3.67 -15.38
N LEU A 644 14.42 -3.09 -14.51
CA LEU A 644 14.47 -1.67 -14.19
C LEU A 644 15.81 -1.31 -13.55
N LEU A 645 16.23 -2.10 -12.55
CA LEU A 645 17.47 -1.88 -11.83
C LEU A 645 18.70 -1.99 -12.73
N ASP A 646 18.74 -3.00 -13.60
CA ASP A 646 19.81 -3.16 -14.60
C ASP A 646 19.85 -1.99 -15.59
N GLY A 647 18.68 -1.49 -16.02
CA GLY A 647 18.56 -0.29 -16.85
C GLY A 647 19.09 0.97 -16.18
N THR A 648 18.78 1.16 -14.89
CA THR A 648 19.28 2.28 -14.08
C THR A 648 20.79 2.20 -13.89
N ARG A 649 21.34 1.04 -13.52
CA ARG A 649 22.79 0.83 -13.40
C ARG A 649 23.52 1.09 -14.72
N LYS A 650 22.98 0.60 -15.83
CA LYS A 650 23.53 0.87 -17.17
C LYS A 650 23.52 2.36 -17.49
N THR A 651 22.46 3.07 -17.13
CA THR A 651 22.38 4.53 -17.32
C THR A 651 23.45 5.26 -16.51
N ILE A 652 23.65 4.88 -15.25
CA ILE A 652 24.71 5.43 -14.38
C ILE A 652 26.09 5.17 -14.99
N SER A 653 26.37 3.93 -15.37
CA SER A 653 27.64 3.53 -15.98
C SER A 653 27.93 4.31 -17.27
N LEU A 654 26.94 4.47 -18.15
CA LEU A 654 27.07 5.26 -19.38
C LEU A 654 27.32 6.75 -19.10
N LYS A 655 26.72 7.32 -18.05
CA LYS A 655 26.95 8.72 -17.66
C LYS A 655 28.34 8.90 -17.03
N ASN A 656 28.81 7.96 -16.19
CA ASN A 656 30.18 7.98 -15.67
C ASN A 656 31.22 7.88 -16.79
N GLU A 657 31.02 7.02 -17.78
CA GLU A 657 31.90 6.94 -18.95
C GLU A 657 31.97 8.28 -19.70
N LYS A 658 30.82 8.94 -19.90
CA LYS A 658 30.78 10.28 -20.52
C LYS A 658 31.48 11.34 -19.68
N HIS A 659 31.30 11.35 -18.36
CA HIS A 659 32.00 12.27 -17.46
C HIS A 659 33.52 12.04 -17.51
N ASN A 660 33.98 10.78 -17.51
CA ASN A 660 35.40 10.45 -17.65
C ASN A 660 35.99 10.92 -18.99
N GLN A 661 35.27 10.71 -20.09
CA GLN A 661 35.67 11.20 -21.42
C GLN A 661 35.74 12.73 -21.45
N PHE A 662 34.77 13.41 -20.83
CA PHE A 662 34.73 14.86 -20.73
C PHE A 662 35.89 15.41 -19.88
N ILE A 663 36.16 14.79 -18.72
CA ILE A 663 37.33 15.12 -17.89
C ILE A 663 38.62 14.93 -18.69
N GLY A 664 38.77 13.82 -19.42
CA GLY A 664 39.93 13.54 -20.26
C GLY A 664 40.13 14.58 -21.37
N PHE A 665 39.04 14.99 -22.02
CA PHE A 665 39.05 16.07 -23.02
C PHE A 665 39.50 17.41 -22.40
N LEU A 666 38.90 17.81 -21.28
CA LEU A 666 39.26 19.03 -20.56
C LEU A 666 40.71 18.97 -20.06
N SER A 667 41.19 17.81 -19.59
CA SER A 667 42.56 17.61 -19.10
C SER A 667 43.58 17.82 -20.21
N LYS A 668 43.29 17.32 -21.41
CA LYS A 668 44.12 17.55 -22.58
C LYS A 668 44.18 19.04 -22.95
N ARG A 669 43.04 19.75 -22.91
CA ARG A 669 43.01 21.19 -23.18
C ARG A 669 43.75 22.01 -22.14
N VAL A 670 43.65 21.64 -20.86
CA VAL A 670 44.43 22.25 -19.78
C VAL A 670 45.91 22.00 -20.02
N ALA A 671 46.31 20.78 -20.41
CA ALA A 671 47.70 20.47 -20.76
C ALA A 671 48.22 21.32 -21.93
N ASP A 672 47.48 21.44 -23.03
CA ASP A 672 47.89 22.26 -24.19
C ASP A 672 48.14 23.73 -23.80
N ILE A 673 47.33 24.27 -22.88
CA ILE A 673 47.44 25.66 -22.41
C ILE A 673 48.56 25.80 -21.38
N ALA A 674 48.66 24.89 -20.41
CA ALA A 674 49.47 25.07 -19.21
C ALA A 674 50.79 24.28 -19.18
N GLN A 675 50.96 23.23 -19.99
CA GLN A 675 52.18 22.40 -20.01
C GLN A 675 53.21 22.88 -21.03
N VAL A 676 54.49 22.73 -20.72
CA VAL A 676 55.59 23.01 -21.66
C VAL A 676 55.97 21.79 -22.47
N ASP A 677 56.41 22.01 -23.71
CA ASP A 677 57.18 21.01 -24.45
C ASP A 677 58.60 20.94 -23.85
N LYS A 678 58.86 19.86 -23.12
CA LYS A 678 60.16 19.65 -22.44
C LYS A 678 61.33 19.59 -23.41
N THR A 679 61.11 19.14 -24.65
CA THR A 679 62.16 19.07 -25.67
C THR A 679 62.50 20.46 -26.20
N GLU A 680 61.50 21.31 -26.42
CA GLU A 680 61.71 22.71 -26.79
C GLU A 680 62.43 23.49 -25.69
N ILE A 681 61.98 23.36 -24.43
CA ILE A 681 62.60 24.07 -23.30
C ILE A 681 64.03 23.57 -23.04
N ALA A 682 64.29 22.27 -23.14
CA ALA A 682 65.65 21.74 -23.02
C ALA A 682 66.60 22.32 -24.10
N THR A 683 66.10 22.50 -25.32
CA THR A 683 66.87 23.11 -26.42
C THR A 683 67.13 24.60 -26.18
N LYS A 684 66.14 25.34 -25.68
CA LYS A 684 66.30 26.76 -25.29
C LYS A 684 67.28 26.91 -24.14
N MET A 685 67.17 26.07 -23.10
CA MET A 685 68.06 26.08 -21.95
C MET A 685 69.51 25.81 -22.33
N LEU A 686 69.75 24.88 -23.25
CA LEU A 686 71.09 24.62 -23.76
C LEU A 686 71.64 25.81 -24.57
N SER A 687 70.82 26.38 -25.45
CA SER A 687 71.16 27.58 -26.21
C SER A 687 71.48 28.77 -25.29
N ASP A 688 70.71 28.93 -24.21
CA ASP A 688 70.87 29.99 -23.24
C ASP A 688 72.11 29.80 -22.37
N GLN A 689 72.44 28.56 -22.00
CA GLN A 689 73.72 28.23 -21.35
C GLN A 689 74.90 28.58 -22.25
N THR A 690 74.86 28.22 -23.53
CA THR A 690 75.89 28.60 -24.51
C THR A 690 76.00 30.13 -24.68
N ALA A 691 74.85 30.83 -24.71
CA ALA A 691 74.82 32.29 -24.79
C ALA A 691 75.35 32.97 -23.51
N LEU A 692 75.12 32.38 -22.34
CA LEU A 692 75.65 32.84 -21.06
C LEU A 692 77.19 32.72 -21.05
N GLU A 693 77.72 31.58 -21.45
CA GLU A 693 79.17 31.35 -21.60
C GLU A 693 79.81 32.35 -22.55
N GLY A 694 79.20 32.57 -23.73
CA GLY A 694 79.66 33.58 -24.69
C GLY A 694 79.59 35.00 -24.14
N SER A 695 78.54 35.36 -23.40
CA SER A 695 78.40 36.69 -22.79
C SER A 695 79.45 36.96 -21.71
N TYR A 696 79.83 35.93 -20.93
CA TYR A 696 80.95 36.03 -19.98
C TYR A 696 82.29 36.21 -20.67
N GLN A 697 82.54 35.52 -21.80
CA GLN A 697 83.76 35.68 -22.59
C GLN A 697 83.87 37.11 -23.18
N VAL A 698 82.78 37.66 -23.70
CA VAL A 698 82.73 39.03 -24.22
C VAL A 698 82.91 40.06 -23.10
N LEU A 699 82.26 39.87 -21.94
CA LEU A 699 82.46 40.74 -20.78
C LEU A 699 83.92 40.71 -20.30
N ALA A 700 84.57 39.54 -20.31
CA ALA A 700 85.98 39.40 -19.99
C ALA A 700 86.89 40.12 -21.00
N GLN A 701 86.58 40.05 -22.31
CA GLN A 701 87.28 40.81 -23.35
C GLN A 701 87.10 42.34 -23.20
N VAL A 702 85.88 42.82 -22.92
CA VAL A 702 85.60 44.25 -22.67
C VAL A 702 86.29 44.75 -21.40
N LYS A 703 86.38 43.92 -20.34
CA LYS A 703 87.20 44.23 -19.16
C LYS A 703 88.70 44.26 -19.47
N ASN A 704 89.18 43.40 -20.38
CA ASN A 704 90.56 43.42 -20.86
C ASN A 704 90.88 44.60 -21.79
N LEU A 705 89.89 45.22 -22.43
CA LEU A 705 90.01 46.46 -23.21
C LEU A 705 89.98 47.74 -22.36
N SER A 706 89.99 47.65 -21.02
CA SER A 706 90.15 48.83 -20.18
C SER A 706 91.49 49.50 -20.49
N LEU A 707 91.51 50.85 -20.47
CA LEU A 707 92.66 51.71 -20.79
C LEU A 707 93.98 51.29 -20.09
N LEU A 708 93.90 50.50 -19.02
CA LEU A 708 95.04 49.94 -18.29
C LEU A 708 95.87 48.93 -19.12
N ASN A 709 95.29 48.26 -20.11
CA ASN A 709 96.00 47.32 -21.01
C ASN A 709 96.34 47.94 -22.38
N TYR A 710 95.78 49.09 -22.75
CA TYR A 710 96.18 49.83 -23.97
C TYR A 710 97.46 50.66 -23.74
N LEU A 711 97.86 50.87 -22.49
CA LEU A 711 99.08 51.58 -22.08
C LEU A 711 100.17 50.67 -21.51
N LYS A 712 100.07 49.36 -21.74
CA LYS A 712 101.21 48.43 -21.78
C LYS A 712 101.43 48.03 -23.22
#